data_AF-A0A0D6QYQ3-F1
#
_entry.id   AF-A0A0D6QYQ3-F1
#
_cell.length_a   1.000
_cell.length_b   1.000
_cell.length_c   1.000
_cell.angle_alpha   90.00
_cell.angle_beta   90.00
_cell.angle_gamma   90.00
#
_symmetry.space_group_name_H-M   'P 1'
#
loop_
_entity.id
_entity.type
_entity.pdbx_description
1 polymer ?
#
loop_
_entity_poly.entity_id
_entity_poly.type
_entity_poly.pdbx_seq_one_letter_code
_entity_poly.pdbx_strand_id
1 'polypeptide(L)'
;MERGDPRIVVGSERKGHKRKLAETSLAALANENDNTSILPQDVKIQVNKLNSTFSWREADRFAARRAAHAIAEFAKHEDHVDVIVGEGAIPALVQHLQAPIVGEDEGPIAYEHEVEKEAAFALGLLAVKPEHQRLIADAGALTGLVSLLKRHGNSSNARIVNGVLRRAADAITNLAHENGTIKTYVRTEGGIPPLVDLLESNDTKVQRAAAGALRTLAFKNEPNKNQIVECNALPTLILMLRSEDVGIHYEAVGVIGNLVHSSTNIKKEVLLAGALQPVIGLLSSRCHESQREAALLLGQFATTDPECKVHIVQRGAVRPLTNMLQMPDPQLKEMAAFALGRLAQNSHNQAGIVHDGGLIPLLDLLDSKNGSLQHNAAFALYGLADNEDNVSDIVKEGGVQKLQDVELIVQASKDCVAKTLKRLEEKINGRVLKHLLYLMRVSERTFQRRVALALAHLCSPDDQRMIFINNSGLEVLLGLLGPTANSKQQHDGAVALHTLAKRAAAQSPIDAALPPPTPQVYLGEKYVNSNTLSDVTFLVEGRRFYAHRIALLASSDAFRAMFDGGYREKEAKDIEIPNISWGVFELMMRFIYTGTVEVTSDIAQDLLRAADQYLLEGLKRLCEYAIAQDLTVENFANVYDLAEAYHATSLRHTCVLYFLEQHEQMSTMPCYSSLVERLVPEIRDYLFRILRPQPHVPAQ
;
A
#
# COMPACT_ATOMS: atom_id res chain seq x y z
N MET A 1 -1.48 28.26 1.92
CA MET A 1 -0.97 28.69 3.23
C MET A 1 -0.65 27.41 3.99
N GLU A 2 0.60 26.92 3.87
CA GLU A 2 1.68 27.08 4.88
C GLU A 2 1.35 26.32 6.17
N ARG A 3 2.10 25.36 6.73
CA ARG A 3 3.47 24.78 6.67
C ARG A 3 3.30 23.32 7.19
N GLY A 4 4.10 22.30 6.92
CA GLY A 4 5.55 22.18 7.04
C GLY A 4 5.86 20.72 7.45
N ASP A 5 6.62 20.04 6.60
CA ASP A 5 7.16 18.67 6.76
C ASP A 5 8.06 18.54 8.00
N PRO A 6 7.96 17.48 8.83
CA PRO A 6 9.00 17.14 9.77
C PRO A 6 9.95 16.08 9.19
N ARG A 7 11.21 16.50 9.11
CA ARG A 7 12.40 15.71 8.77
C ARG A 7 12.56 14.50 9.69
N ILE A 8 12.86 13.36 9.08
CA ILE A 8 13.30 12.13 9.75
C ILE A 8 14.71 12.37 10.28
N VAL A 9 14.82 12.60 11.60
CA VAL A 9 16.08 12.57 12.35
C VAL A 9 16.30 11.13 12.79
N VAL A 10 17.36 10.49 12.27
CA VAL A 10 17.85 9.21 12.77
C VAL A 10 18.60 9.48 14.08
N GLY A 11 17.85 9.61 15.17
CA GLY A 11 18.38 9.69 16.53
C GLY A 11 18.65 8.30 17.07
N SER A 12 19.92 7.90 17.11
CA SER A 12 20.36 6.77 17.93
C SER A 12 20.23 7.15 19.40
N GLU A 13 19.14 6.75 20.05
CA GLU A 13 18.96 6.85 21.51
C GLU A 13 20.10 6.14 22.26
N ARG A 14 21.06 6.90 22.79
CA ARG A 14 22.02 6.42 23.78
C ARG A 14 21.32 6.26 25.13
N LYS A 15 20.70 5.10 25.38
CA LYS A 15 20.24 4.73 26.73
C LYS A 15 21.44 4.39 27.60
N GLY A 16 21.80 5.32 28.47
CA GLY A 16 22.63 5.05 29.64
C GLY A 16 21.84 4.24 30.66
N HIS A 17 22.40 3.14 31.16
CA HIS A 17 22.08 2.58 32.48
C HIS A 17 23.31 1.84 33.05
N LYS A 18 23.92 2.50 34.05
CA LYS A 18 24.57 1.98 35.26
C LYS A 18 25.63 0.86 35.13
N ARG A 19 26.86 1.21 35.54
CA ARG A 19 27.51 0.59 36.71
C ARG A 19 28.37 1.63 37.45
N LYS A 20 27.80 2.13 38.55
CA LYS A 20 28.49 2.78 39.67
C LYS A 20 29.39 1.75 40.34
N LEU A 21 30.67 2.07 40.52
CA LEU A 21 31.51 1.77 41.69
C LEU A 21 32.98 2.05 41.33
N ALA A 22 33.37 3.32 41.39
CA ALA A 22 34.72 3.82 41.75
C ALA A 22 34.82 5.34 41.48
N GLU A 23 33.86 6.13 41.95
CA GLU A 23 33.97 7.60 41.93
C GLU A 23 33.54 8.12 43.30
N THR A 24 34.46 8.04 44.26
CA THR A 24 34.42 8.83 45.49
C THR A 24 35.73 9.57 45.56
N SER A 25 35.75 10.73 44.92
CA SER A 25 36.53 11.93 45.30
C SER A 25 36.57 12.86 44.11
N LEU A 26 35.48 13.60 43.85
CA LEU A 26 35.45 14.85 43.08
C LEU A 26 34.05 15.51 43.07
N ALA A 27 33.20 15.22 44.07
CA ALA A 27 31.90 15.88 44.24
C ALA A 27 31.99 16.92 45.36
N ALA A 28 32.62 18.05 45.06
CA ALA A 28 32.46 19.29 45.82
C ALA A 28 32.79 20.45 44.87
N LEU A 29 31.75 20.97 44.22
CA LEU A 29 31.58 22.34 43.69
C LEU A 29 30.45 22.28 42.64
N ALA A 30 29.22 22.25 43.12
CA ALA A 30 28.04 22.51 42.29
C ALA A 30 27.12 23.42 43.10
N ASN A 31 27.29 24.73 42.93
CA ASN A 31 26.24 25.69 43.19
C ASN A 31 25.68 26.10 41.82
N GLU A 32 24.39 25.85 41.64
CA GLU A 32 23.60 26.31 40.50
C GLU A 32 23.37 27.81 40.64
N ASN A 33 24.04 28.59 39.78
CA ASN A 33 23.69 29.89 39.21
C ASN A 33 25.03 30.50 38.70
N ASP A 34 25.10 30.94 37.44
CA ASP A 34 26.24 31.56 36.71
C ASP A 34 27.23 30.70 35.85
N ASN A 35 26.86 29.52 35.35
CA ASN A 35 27.79 28.69 34.54
C ASN A 35 28.01 29.12 33.06
N THR A 36 27.24 30.04 32.49
CA THR A 36 27.47 30.47 31.09
C THR A 36 28.56 31.53 30.93
N SER A 37 28.97 32.22 32.00
CA SER A 37 30.01 33.27 31.92
C SER A 37 31.44 32.73 32.00
N ILE A 38 31.63 31.50 32.52
CA ILE A 38 32.95 30.92 32.79
C ILE A 38 33.42 30.02 31.65
N LEU A 39 32.50 29.41 30.90
CA LEU A 39 32.84 28.45 29.83
C LEU A 39 33.78 29.03 28.75
N PRO A 40 33.57 30.23 28.18
CA PRO A 40 34.51 30.78 27.20
C PRO A 40 35.92 30.95 27.77
N GLN A 41 36.01 31.37 29.04
CA GLN A 41 37.29 31.54 29.73
C GLN A 41 37.97 30.19 29.98
N ASP A 42 37.22 29.16 30.41
CA ASP A 42 37.74 27.81 30.62
C ASP A 42 38.24 27.16 29.34
N VAL A 43 37.49 27.31 28.25
CA VAL A 43 37.89 26.86 26.90
C VAL A 43 39.17 27.57 26.48
N LYS A 44 39.23 28.90 26.60
CA LYS A 44 40.41 29.70 26.24
C LYS A 44 41.65 29.29 27.02
N ILE A 45 41.50 28.95 28.31
CA ILE A 45 42.58 28.40 29.12
C ILE A 45 43.11 27.08 28.53
N GLN A 46 42.23 26.17 28.11
CA GLN A 46 42.66 24.92 27.49
C GLN A 46 43.30 25.13 26.11
N VAL A 47 42.75 26.03 25.29
CA VAL A 47 43.32 26.39 23.98
C VAL A 47 44.72 26.98 24.13
N ASN A 48 44.92 27.90 25.08
CA ASN A 48 46.24 28.47 25.36
C ASN A 48 47.24 27.41 25.83
N LYS A 49 46.81 26.43 26.64
CA LYS A 49 47.65 25.29 27.03
C LYS A 49 48.04 24.44 25.83
N LEU A 50 47.11 24.11 24.93
CA LEU A 50 47.43 23.36 23.71
C LEU A 50 48.47 24.10 22.87
N ASN A 51 48.30 25.41 22.66
CA ASN A 51 49.22 26.21 21.86
C ASN A 51 50.62 26.31 22.47
N SER A 52 50.76 26.27 23.81
CA SER A 52 52.05 26.40 24.50
C SER A 52 52.77 25.07 24.77
N THR A 53 52.12 23.93 24.55
CA THR A 53 52.63 22.59 24.96
C THR A 53 52.94 21.64 23.80
N PHE A 54 53.26 22.18 22.62
CA PHE A 54 53.68 21.37 21.47
C PHE A 54 55.18 21.02 21.53
N SER A 55 55.55 20.08 22.40
CA SER A 55 56.92 19.59 22.53
C SER A 55 56.96 18.11 22.92
N TRP A 56 58.16 17.51 22.86
CA TRP A 56 58.41 16.14 23.28
C TRP A 56 58.55 15.97 24.80
N ARG A 57 58.54 17.05 25.58
CA ARG A 57 58.64 16.98 27.05
C ARG A 57 57.43 16.26 27.62
N GLU A 58 57.67 15.31 28.53
CA GLU A 58 56.62 14.52 29.17
C GLU A 58 55.55 15.41 29.84
N ALA A 59 55.97 16.48 30.52
CA ALA A 59 55.06 17.44 31.15
C ALA A 59 54.17 18.16 30.12
N ASP A 60 54.73 18.54 28.97
CA ASP A 60 54.00 19.23 27.90
C ASP A 60 53.02 18.28 27.22
N ARG A 61 53.45 17.04 26.91
CA ARG A 61 52.58 16.00 26.36
C ARG A 61 51.42 15.65 27.30
N PHE A 62 51.69 15.54 28.61
CA PHE A 62 50.65 15.32 29.61
C PHE A 62 49.67 16.49 29.69
N ALA A 63 50.17 17.73 29.67
CA ALA A 63 49.35 18.93 29.69
C ALA A 63 48.48 19.05 28.42
N ALA A 64 49.05 18.81 27.24
CA ALA A 64 48.34 18.80 25.97
C ALA A 64 47.23 17.75 25.94
N ARG A 65 47.51 16.52 26.38
CA ARG A 65 46.51 15.45 26.52
C ARG A 65 45.34 15.88 27.41
N ARG A 66 45.62 16.44 28.59
CA ARG A 66 44.58 16.90 29.52
C ARG A 66 43.76 18.05 28.95
N ALA A 67 44.39 18.98 28.25
CA ALA A 67 43.71 20.10 27.62
C ALA A 67 42.80 19.63 26.47
N ALA A 68 43.29 18.76 25.59
CA ALA A 68 42.48 18.16 24.52
C ALA A 68 41.30 17.35 25.08
N HIS A 69 41.53 16.58 26.15
CA HIS A 69 40.48 15.83 26.83
C HIS A 69 39.42 16.76 27.43
N ALA A 70 39.82 17.84 28.11
CA ALA A 70 38.89 18.82 28.66
C ALA A 70 38.02 19.47 27.56
N ILE A 71 38.62 19.81 26.41
CA ILE A 71 37.88 20.32 25.26
C ILE A 71 36.88 19.27 24.74
N ALA A 72 37.28 18.00 24.65
CA ALA A 72 36.36 16.91 24.29
C ALA A 72 35.20 16.77 25.28
N GLU A 73 35.44 16.88 26.60
CA GLU A 73 34.38 16.85 27.60
C GLU A 73 33.40 18.03 27.43
N PHE A 74 33.90 19.24 27.19
CA PHE A 74 33.03 20.39 26.90
C PHE A 74 32.22 20.19 25.61
N ALA A 75 32.84 19.62 24.57
CA ALA A 75 32.22 19.38 23.27
C ALA A 75 31.16 18.26 23.28
N LYS A 76 30.98 17.51 24.38
CA LYS A 76 29.85 16.57 24.52
C LYS A 76 28.50 17.26 24.62
N HIS A 77 28.49 18.55 24.97
CA HIS A 77 27.29 19.38 25.03
C HIS A 77 27.22 20.23 23.76
N GLU A 78 26.20 20.01 22.93
CA GLU A 78 26.08 20.67 21.62
C GLU A 78 26.06 22.20 21.74
N ASP A 79 25.44 22.74 22.80
CA ASP A 79 25.35 24.18 23.08
C ASP A 79 26.73 24.84 23.30
N HIS A 80 27.75 24.05 23.65
CA HIS A 80 29.11 24.57 23.89
C HIS A 80 29.96 24.61 22.61
N VAL A 81 29.57 23.88 21.56
CA VAL A 81 30.41 23.66 20.38
C VAL A 81 30.75 24.99 19.69
N ASP A 82 29.79 25.91 19.57
CA ASP A 82 30.01 27.23 18.95
C ASP A 82 31.03 28.08 19.73
N VAL A 83 30.94 28.06 21.06
CA VAL A 83 31.88 28.76 21.94
C VAL A 83 33.27 28.15 21.82
N ILE A 84 33.37 26.81 21.80
CA ILE A 84 34.64 26.09 21.67
C ILE A 84 35.33 26.43 20.34
N VAL A 85 34.56 26.44 19.25
CA VAL A 85 35.06 26.82 17.93
C VAL A 85 35.48 28.30 17.90
N GLY A 86 34.67 29.19 18.48
CA GLY A 86 34.92 30.63 18.53
C GLY A 86 36.19 31.02 19.29
N GLU A 87 36.56 30.27 20.33
CA GLU A 87 37.81 30.48 21.10
C GLU A 87 39.05 29.87 20.43
N GLY A 88 38.95 29.38 19.19
CA GLY A 88 40.10 28.92 18.41
C GLY A 88 40.57 27.50 18.74
N ALA A 89 39.70 26.63 19.27
CA ALA A 89 40.07 25.26 19.60
C ALA A 89 40.45 24.41 18.37
N ILE A 90 39.86 24.66 17.20
CA ILE A 90 40.13 23.89 15.98
C ILE A 90 41.63 23.91 15.59
N PRO A 91 42.25 25.07 15.28
CA PRO A 91 43.66 25.10 14.87
C PRO A 91 44.59 24.54 15.97
N ALA A 92 44.29 24.80 17.24
CA ALA A 92 45.06 24.28 18.37
C ALA A 92 45.01 22.74 18.43
N LEU A 93 43.84 22.13 18.24
CA LEU A 93 43.69 20.67 18.22
C LEU A 93 44.34 20.04 16.98
N VAL A 94 44.22 20.69 15.81
CA VAL A 94 44.79 20.17 14.55
C VAL A 94 46.31 20.09 14.61
N GLN A 95 46.97 21.05 15.23
CA GLN A 95 48.42 21.02 15.47
C GLN A 95 48.85 19.72 16.18
N HIS A 96 48.06 19.26 17.15
CA HIS A 96 48.32 18.07 17.96
C HIS A 96 47.91 16.74 17.30
N LEU A 97 47.46 16.74 16.04
CA LEU A 97 47.33 15.51 15.24
C LEU A 97 48.68 14.99 14.72
N GLN A 98 49.71 15.85 14.75
CA GLN A 98 51.06 15.52 14.31
C GLN A 98 52.00 15.41 15.51
N ALA A 99 53.03 14.58 15.38
CA ALA A 99 54.09 14.54 16.38
C ALA A 99 54.93 15.83 16.27
N PRO A 100 55.44 16.38 17.39
CA PRO A 100 56.43 17.44 17.34
C PRO A 100 57.68 16.99 16.57
N ILE A 101 58.42 17.93 15.97
CA ILE A 101 59.69 17.61 15.31
C ILE A 101 60.72 17.26 16.40
N VAL A 102 61.38 16.12 16.28
CA VAL A 102 62.47 15.72 17.19
C VAL A 102 63.69 16.59 16.89
N GLY A 103 64.25 17.25 17.91
CA GLY A 103 65.52 17.96 17.76
C GLY A 103 66.69 17.00 17.53
N GLU A 104 67.74 17.42 16.84
CA GLU A 104 68.87 16.58 16.40
C GLU A 104 69.60 15.82 17.54
N ASP A 105 69.36 16.17 18.82
CA ASP A 105 70.04 15.63 20.01
C ASP A 105 69.18 14.74 20.94
N GLU A 106 67.91 14.43 20.62
CA GLU A 106 67.04 13.63 21.48
C GLU A 106 66.91 12.16 21.01
N GLY A 107 67.20 11.21 21.90
CA GLY A 107 67.08 9.76 21.64
C GLY A 107 65.65 9.30 21.34
N PRO A 108 65.42 8.01 21.03
CA PRO A 108 64.09 7.52 20.65
C PRO A 108 63.08 7.64 21.80
N ILE A 109 62.14 8.58 21.68
CA ILE A 109 61.08 8.81 22.65
C ILE A 109 59.92 7.84 22.39
N ALA A 110 59.45 7.16 23.44
CA ALA A 110 58.30 6.27 23.35
C ALA A 110 57.05 7.06 22.94
N TYR A 111 56.49 6.72 21.79
CA TYR A 111 55.38 7.46 21.22
C TYR A 111 54.03 6.92 21.71
N GLU A 112 53.45 7.58 22.71
CA GLU A 112 52.24 7.08 23.39
C GLU A 112 50.92 7.42 22.68
N HIS A 113 50.93 8.20 21.59
CA HIS A 113 49.74 8.57 20.79
C HIS A 113 48.53 9.17 21.54
N GLU A 114 48.62 9.39 22.86
CA GLU A 114 47.48 9.78 23.70
C GLU A 114 47.00 11.20 23.42
N VAL A 115 47.89 12.12 23.06
CA VAL A 115 47.51 13.51 22.69
C VAL A 115 46.74 13.50 21.37
N GLU A 116 47.26 12.79 20.38
CA GLU A 116 46.68 12.65 19.05
C GLU A 116 45.29 11.98 19.13
N LYS A 117 45.16 10.98 20.02
CA LYS A 117 43.89 10.30 20.29
C LYS A 117 42.82 11.25 20.83
N GLU A 118 43.16 12.06 21.84
CA GLU A 118 42.22 13.02 22.42
C GLU A 118 41.93 14.18 21.46
N ALA A 119 42.92 14.64 20.70
CA ALA A 119 42.74 15.68 19.68
C ALA A 119 41.80 15.22 18.56
N ALA A 120 42.00 14.02 18.01
CA ALA A 120 41.10 13.44 17.02
C ALA A 120 39.67 13.28 17.59
N PHE A 121 39.55 12.83 18.84
CA PHE A 121 38.25 12.68 19.50
C PHE A 121 37.52 14.02 19.66
N ALA A 122 38.22 15.07 20.14
CA ALA A 122 37.65 16.41 20.28
C ALA A 122 37.21 16.98 18.92
N LEU A 123 38.05 16.89 17.87
CA LEU A 123 37.70 17.35 16.53
C LEU A 123 36.47 16.63 15.97
N GLY A 124 36.35 15.32 16.20
CA GLY A 124 35.17 14.56 15.82
C GLY A 124 33.89 15.03 16.53
N LEU A 125 33.97 15.48 17.79
CA LEU A 125 32.84 16.04 18.52
C LEU A 125 32.46 17.46 18.06
N LEU A 126 33.42 18.25 17.58
CA LEU A 126 33.15 19.60 17.06
C LEU A 126 32.49 19.59 15.68
N ALA A 127 32.56 18.48 14.96
CA ALA A 127 32.04 18.28 13.60
C ALA A 127 30.50 18.13 13.50
N VAL A 128 29.74 18.78 14.39
CA VAL A 128 28.27 18.69 14.46
C VAL A 128 27.59 19.47 13.34
N LYS A 129 28.17 20.60 12.93
CA LYS A 129 27.59 21.52 11.94
C LYS A 129 28.41 21.53 10.64
N PRO A 130 27.78 21.72 9.46
CA PRO A 130 28.49 21.83 8.18
C PRO A 130 29.56 22.94 8.17
N GLU A 131 29.33 24.08 8.82
CA GLU A 131 30.35 25.13 8.96
C GLU A 131 31.57 24.67 9.74
N HIS A 132 31.39 23.93 10.84
CA HIS A 132 32.50 23.43 11.67
C HIS A 132 33.28 22.35 10.95
N GLN A 133 32.57 21.43 10.29
CA GLN A 133 33.17 20.42 9.43
C GLN A 133 34.11 21.05 8.40
N ARG A 134 33.67 22.15 7.76
CA ARG A 134 34.50 22.91 6.82
C ARG A 134 35.69 23.58 7.50
N LEU A 135 35.49 24.28 8.62
CA LEU A 135 36.58 24.93 9.36
C LEU A 135 37.65 23.93 9.81
N ILE A 136 37.24 22.75 10.27
CA ILE A 136 38.14 21.67 10.67
C ILE A 136 38.91 21.15 9.45
N ALA A 137 38.24 20.96 8.31
CA ALA A 137 38.91 20.54 7.07
C ALA A 137 39.89 21.60 6.55
N ASP A 138 39.49 22.87 6.51
CA ASP A 138 40.31 24.00 6.07
C ASP A 138 41.54 24.21 6.95
N ALA A 139 41.46 23.86 8.24
CA ALA A 139 42.60 23.87 9.17
C ALA A 139 43.62 22.73 8.93
N GLY A 140 43.35 21.80 8.00
CA GLY A 140 44.25 20.69 7.67
C GLY A 140 44.04 19.42 8.50
N ALA A 141 42.91 19.30 9.21
CA ALA A 141 42.67 18.15 10.09
C ALA A 141 42.64 16.81 9.33
N LEU A 142 42.11 16.78 8.11
CA LEU A 142 41.95 15.54 7.34
C LEU A 142 43.30 14.91 7.00
N THR A 143 44.29 15.70 6.58
CA THR A 143 45.66 15.23 6.35
C THR A 143 46.26 14.62 7.63
N GLY A 144 46.07 15.30 8.77
CA GLY A 144 46.49 14.80 10.09
C GLY A 144 45.84 13.46 10.44
N LEU A 145 44.50 13.36 10.33
CA LEU A 145 43.74 12.15 10.62
C LEU A 145 44.14 10.98 9.70
N VAL A 146 44.30 11.22 8.40
CA VAL A 146 44.77 10.20 7.45
C VAL A 146 46.20 9.76 7.77
N SER A 147 47.07 10.67 8.20
CA SER A 147 48.43 10.32 8.63
C SER A 147 48.43 9.39 9.85
N LEU A 148 47.48 9.56 10.78
CA LEU A 148 47.32 8.69 11.95
C LEU A 148 46.86 7.30 11.55
N LEU A 149 45.93 7.17 10.60
CA LEU A 149 45.47 5.88 10.09
C LEU A 149 46.59 5.05 9.47
N LYS A 150 47.55 5.69 8.78
CA LYS A 150 48.71 5.03 8.14
C LYS A 150 49.70 4.42 9.14
N ARG A 151 49.58 4.70 10.45
CA ARG A 151 50.54 4.22 11.48
C ARG A 151 50.28 2.78 11.94
N HIS A 152 49.26 2.13 11.39
CA HIS A 152 48.89 0.76 11.75
C HIS A 152 49.95 -0.30 11.40
N GLY A 153 50.88 -0.01 10.45
CA GLY A 153 51.92 -0.94 10.01
C GLY A 153 53.26 -0.91 10.77
N ASN A 154 53.49 0.06 11.69
CA ASN A 154 54.85 0.42 12.13
C ASN A 154 55.18 0.27 13.62
N SER A 155 54.31 -0.28 14.48
CA SER A 155 54.49 -0.15 15.95
C SER A 155 54.48 -1.45 16.75
N SER A 156 55.46 -1.56 17.65
CA SER A 156 55.67 -2.64 18.63
C SER A 156 54.67 -2.67 19.81
N ASN A 157 53.79 -1.65 19.93
CA ASN A 157 52.76 -1.54 20.99
C ASN A 157 51.33 -1.44 20.40
N ALA A 158 50.79 -2.56 19.92
CA ALA A 158 49.49 -2.64 19.23
C ALA A 158 48.31 -1.99 19.98
N ARG A 159 48.22 -2.15 21.31
CA ARG A 159 47.06 -1.67 22.10
C ARG A 159 46.92 -0.15 22.14
N ILE A 160 48.04 0.58 22.19
CA ILE A 160 48.04 2.05 22.25
C ILE A 160 47.66 2.62 20.88
N VAL A 161 48.23 2.05 19.83
CA VAL A 161 47.96 2.44 18.44
C VAL A 161 46.49 2.21 18.07
N ASN A 162 45.87 1.12 18.53
CA ASN A 162 44.44 0.86 18.31
C ASN A 162 43.54 2.00 18.84
N GLY A 163 43.91 2.62 19.96
CA GLY A 163 43.16 3.73 20.55
C GLY A 163 43.07 4.93 19.60
N VAL A 164 44.20 5.33 19.02
CA VAL A 164 44.28 6.48 18.10
C VAL A 164 43.68 6.16 16.73
N LEU A 165 43.91 4.95 16.19
CA LEU A 165 43.33 4.52 14.91
C LEU A 165 41.80 4.58 14.95
N ARG A 166 41.21 4.04 16.02
CA ARG A 166 39.76 4.11 16.24
C ARG A 166 39.26 5.55 16.27
N ARG A 167 39.92 6.44 17.03
CA ARG A 167 39.49 7.85 17.14
C ARG A 167 39.66 8.61 15.84
N ALA A 168 40.69 8.32 15.06
CA ALA A 168 40.88 8.92 13.74
C ALA A 168 39.75 8.50 12.78
N ALA A 169 39.37 7.22 12.75
CA ALA A 169 38.25 6.73 11.95
C ALA A 169 36.89 7.30 12.42
N ASP A 170 36.65 7.35 13.74
CA ASP A 170 35.46 8.00 14.32
C ASP A 170 35.37 9.48 13.90
N ALA A 171 36.49 10.22 13.98
CA ALA A 171 36.54 11.63 13.60
C ALA A 171 36.24 11.84 12.10
N ILE A 172 36.80 10.99 11.23
CA ILE A 172 36.49 11.00 9.79
C ILE A 172 35.01 10.73 9.56
N THR A 173 34.42 9.78 10.30
CA THR A 173 32.98 9.48 10.21
C THR A 173 32.13 10.72 10.50
N ASN A 174 32.41 11.42 11.60
CA ASN A 174 31.65 12.62 11.98
C ASN A 174 31.87 13.78 11.01
N LEU A 175 33.11 14.00 10.56
CA LEU A 175 33.44 15.05 9.59
C LEU A 175 32.78 14.83 8.23
N ALA A 176 32.72 13.57 7.78
CA ALA A 176 32.14 13.20 6.49
C ALA A 176 30.61 13.04 6.52
N HIS A 177 29.98 13.07 7.71
CA HIS A 177 28.54 12.87 7.86
C HIS A 177 27.77 13.96 7.09
N GLU A 178 26.89 13.53 6.17
CA GLU A 178 26.14 14.38 5.24
C GLU A 178 26.95 15.40 4.40
N ASN A 179 28.29 15.27 4.36
CA ASN A 179 29.16 16.24 3.69
C ASN A 179 29.91 15.62 2.50
N GLY A 180 29.39 15.83 1.28
CA GLY A 180 29.96 15.30 0.05
C GLY A 180 31.38 15.80 -0.27
N THR A 181 31.68 17.05 0.09
CA THR A 181 33.00 17.67 -0.13
C THR A 181 34.05 17.01 0.74
N ILE A 182 33.77 16.81 2.03
CA ILE A 182 34.71 16.15 2.95
C ILE A 182 34.91 14.68 2.58
N LYS A 183 33.85 13.96 2.19
CA LYS A 183 33.98 12.59 1.67
C LYS A 183 34.98 12.53 0.51
N THR A 184 34.91 13.48 -0.40
CA THR A 184 35.80 13.58 -1.55
C THR A 184 37.21 13.95 -1.11
N TYR A 185 37.36 14.84 -0.14
CA TYR A 185 38.67 15.27 0.34
C TYR A 185 39.41 14.17 1.08
N VAL A 186 38.73 13.41 1.95
CA VAL A 186 39.29 12.22 2.61
C VAL A 186 39.82 11.21 1.59
N ARG A 187 39.10 11.03 0.48
CA ARG A 187 39.55 10.18 -0.63
C ARG A 187 40.83 10.70 -1.28
N THR A 188 40.87 11.99 -1.66
CA THR A 188 42.04 12.58 -2.35
C THR A 188 43.28 12.66 -1.46
N GLU A 189 43.11 12.76 -0.14
CA GLU A 189 44.20 12.66 0.85
C GLU A 189 44.73 11.21 1.03
N GLY A 190 44.10 10.23 0.37
CA GLY A 190 44.48 8.82 0.47
C GLY A 190 44.02 8.17 1.77
N GLY A 191 42.87 8.58 2.31
CA GLY A 191 42.29 8.01 3.53
C GLY A 191 41.58 6.67 3.34
N ILE A 192 41.12 6.33 2.13
CA ILE A 192 40.41 5.07 1.86
C ILE A 192 41.30 3.82 2.04
N PRO A 193 42.50 3.72 1.42
CA PRO A 193 43.34 2.53 1.56
C PRO A 193 43.62 2.12 3.02
N PRO A 194 44.08 3.02 3.93
CA PRO A 194 44.33 2.60 5.31
C PRO A 194 43.04 2.27 6.07
N LEU A 195 41.88 2.82 5.71
CA LEU A 195 40.61 2.39 6.30
C LEU A 195 40.23 0.96 5.87
N VAL A 196 40.56 0.58 4.63
CA VAL A 196 40.36 -0.79 4.14
C VAL A 196 41.31 -1.75 4.85
N ASP A 197 42.59 -1.40 5.01
CA ASP A 197 43.57 -2.22 5.75
C ASP A 197 43.11 -2.47 7.20
N LEU A 198 42.52 -1.45 7.84
CA LEU A 198 42.01 -1.55 9.21
C LEU A 198 40.78 -2.47 9.37
N LEU A 199 40.12 -2.88 8.29
CA LEU A 199 39.09 -3.92 8.33
C LEU A 199 39.66 -5.28 8.76
N GLU A 200 40.96 -5.51 8.59
CA GLU A 200 41.64 -6.75 9.01
C GLU A 200 42.17 -6.68 10.45
N SER A 201 41.88 -5.60 11.17
CA SER A 201 42.34 -5.44 12.55
C SER A 201 41.74 -6.49 13.49
N ASN A 202 42.59 -7.09 14.34
CA ASN A 202 42.18 -7.98 15.43
C ASN A 202 41.42 -7.24 16.56
N ASP A 203 41.45 -5.90 16.58
CA ASP A 203 40.70 -5.10 17.54
C ASP A 203 39.32 -4.77 16.98
N THR A 204 38.28 -5.36 17.57
CA THR A 204 36.89 -5.21 17.11
C THR A 204 36.40 -3.77 17.14
N LYS A 205 36.98 -2.89 17.97
CA LYS A 205 36.60 -1.47 18.01
C LYS A 205 37.24 -0.70 16.86
N VAL A 206 38.49 -1.02 16.51
CA VAL A 206 39.16 -0.44 15.34
C VAL A 206 38.49 -0.91 14.06
N GLN A 207 38.26 -2.22 13.93
CA GLN A 207 37.59 -2.82 12.77
C GLN A 207 36.19 -2.20 12.55
N ARG A 208 35.41 -2.03 13.62
CA ARG A 208 34.08 -1.39 13.55
C ARG A 208 34.17 0.09 13.15
N ALA A 209 35.09 0.86 13.73
CA ALA A 209 35.25 2.28 13.41
C ALA A 209 35.70 2.49 11.95
N ALA A 210 36.60 1.63 11.44
CA ALA A 210 37.01 1.64 10.05
C ALA A 210 35.83 1.37 9.11
N ALA A 211 35.01 0.34 9.40
CA ALA A 211 33.80 0.06 8.64
C ALA A 211 32.78 1.20 8.69
N GLY A 212 32.55 1.81 9.85
CA GLY A 212 31.66 2.98 9.99
C GLY A 212 32.11 4.19 9.15
N ALA A 213 33.42 4.45 9.12
CA ALA A 213 34.00 5.49 8.25
C ALA A 213 33.78 5.16 6.77
N LEU A 214 34.08 3.93 6.34
CA LEU A 214 33.86 3.49 4.95
C LEU A 214 32.38 3.55 4.55
N ARG A 215 31.46 3.17 5.44
CA ARG A 215 30.01 3.27 5.23
C ARG A 215 29.60 4.70 4.92
N THR A 216 30.12 5.65 5.70
CA THR A 216 29.84 7.09 5.54
C THR A 216 30.44 7.64 4.25
N LEU A 217 31.70 7.26 3.95
CA LEU A 217 32.41 7.68 2.74
C LEU A 217 31.76 7.14 1.45
N ALA A 218 31.15 5.95 1.50
CA ALA A 218 30.44 5.34 0.37
C ALA A 218 29.06 5.97 0.11
N PHE A 219 28.42 6.56 1.13
CA PHE A 219 27.05 7.08 1.00
C PHE A 219 26.96 8.22 -0.03
N LYS A 220 26.26 7.96 -1.14
CA LYS A 220 26.01 8.90 -2.25
C LYS A 220 27.30 9.51 -2.84
N ASN A 221 28.40 8.75 -2.90
CA ASN A 221 29.67 9.21 -3.49
C ASN A 221 30.30 8.10 -4.36
N GLU A 222 30.00 8.10 -5.67
CA GLU A 222 30.47 7.06 -6.61
C GLU A 222 32.00 6.92 -6.67
N PRO A 223 32.81 8.02 -6.74
CA PRO A 223 34.27 7.89 -6.74
C PRO A 223 34.81 7.17 -5.50
N ASN A 224 34.23 7.42 -4.33
CA ASN A 224 34.61 6.73 -3.10
C ASN A 224 34.21 5.26 -3.13
N LYS A 225 33.01 4.93 -3.62
CA LYS A 225 32.58 3.52 -3.74
C LYS A 225 33.53 2.71 -4.62
N ASN A 226 33.88 3.24 -5.79
CA ASN A 226 34.81 2.59 -6.70
C ASN A 226 36.17 2.35 -6.03
N GLN A 227 36.74 3.37 -5.39
CA GLN A 227 38.04 3.22 -4.75
C GLN A 227 38.02 2.21 -3.59
N ILE A 228 36.93 2.13 -2.81
CA ILE A 228 36.79 1.11 -1.74
C ILE A 228 36.85 -0.30 -2.34
N VAL A 229 36.21 -0.52 -3.48
CA VAL A 229 36.22 -1.82 -4.17
C VAL A 229 37.59 -2.09 -4.82
N GLU A 230 38.21 -1.09 -5.45
CA GLU A 230 39.56 -1.17 -6.03
C GLU A 230 40.64 -1.49 -4.98
N CYS A 231 40.45 -1.02 -3.74
CA CYS A 231 41.29 -1.37 -2.59
C CYS A 231 41.01 -2.80 -2.05
N ASN A 232 40.21 -3.61 -2.73
CA ASN A 232 39.91 -5.00 -2.36
C ASN A 232 39.21 -5.16 -0.99
N ALA A 233 38.31 -4.25 -0.62
CA ALA A 233 37.59 -4.34 0.66
C ALA A 233 36.55 -5.49 0.72
N LEU A 234 36.06 -5.97 -0.43
CA LEU A 234 34.90 -6.88 -0.49
C LEU A 234 35.09 -8.22 0.24
N PRO A 235 36.22 -8.96 0.08
CA PRO A 235 36.40 -10.24 0.78
C PRO A 235 36.33 -10.09 2.30
N THR A 236 36.96 -9.05 2.84
CA THR A 236 36.99 -8.77 4.29
C THR A 236 35.62 -8.34 4.80
N LEU A 237 34.91 -7.46 4.08
CA LEU A 237 33.53 -7.09 4.43
C LEU A 237 32.58 -8.29 4.43
N ILE A 238 32.71 -9.21 3.46
CA ILE A 238 31.89 -10.43 3.38
C ILE A 238 32.20 -11.40 4.52
N LEU A 239 33.47 -11.50 4.93
CA LEU A 239 33.85 -12.25 6.14
C LEU A 239 33.23 -11.63 7.39
N MET A 240 33.26 -10.30 7.52
CA MET A 240 32.67 -9.56 8.64
C MET A 240 31.16 -9.76 8.78
N LEU A 241 30.43 -10.00 7.68
CA LEU A 241 28.99 -10.34 7.73
C LEU A 241 28.71 -11.62 8.55
N ARG A 242 29.70 -12.51 8.72
CA ARG A 242 29.58 -13.76 9.48
C ARG A 242 30.01 -13.61 10.94
N SER A 243 30.40 -12.40 11.37
CA SER A 243 30.84 -12.16 12.74
C SER A 243 29.70 -12.37 13.74
N GLU A 244 30.02 -12.96 14.88
CA GLU A 244 29.11 -13.05 16.04
C GLU A 244 28.92 -11.69 16.73
N ASP A 245 29.85 -10.75 16.53
CA ASP A 245 29.72 -9.39 17.04
C ASP A 245 28.72 -8.61 16.18
N VAL A 246 27.63 -8.23 16.83
CA VAL A 246 26.51 -7.51 16.20
C VAL A 246 26.93 -6.21 15.55
N GLY A 247 27.83 -5.46 16.20
CA GLY A 247 28.29 -4.20 15.65
C GLY A 247 29.16 -4.38 14.40
N ILE A 248 29.94 -5.46 14.33
CA ILE A 248 30.77 -5.76 13.16
C ILE A 248 29.91 -6.12 11.96
N HIS A 249 28.99 -7.09 12.10
CA HIS A 249 28.17 -7.49 10.96
C HIS A 249 27.18 -6.39 10.53
N TYR A 250 26.77 -5.51 11.45
CA TYR A 250 25.91 -4.37 11.16
C TYR A 250 26.63 -3.33 10.31
N GLU A 251 27.87 -2.97 10.66
CA GLU A 251 28.63 -2.04 9.83
C GLU A 251 28.97 -2.66 8.48
N ALA A 252 29.35 -3.94 8.45
CA ALA A 252 29.68 -4.63 7.19
C ALA A 252 28.51 -4.63 6.19
N VAL A 253 27.28 -4.98 6.64
CA VAL A 253 26.11 -4.95 5.76
C VAL A 253 25.75 -3.53 5.34
N GLY A 254 25.96 -2.53 6.21
CA GLY A 254 25.75 -1.12 5.91
C GLY A 254 26.75 -0.57 4.88
N VAL A 255 28.03 -0.93 4.98
CA VAL A 255 29.05 -0.59 3.98
C VAL A 255 28.64 -1.16 2.63
N ILE A 256 28.35 -2.46 2.56
CA ILE A 256 27.96 -3.12 1.31
C ILE A 256 26.69 -2.50 0.74
N GLY A 257 25.67 -2.24 1.56
CA GLY A 257 24.44 -1.56 1.16
C GLY A 257 24.70 -0.21 0.49
N ASN A 258 25.59 0.61 1.06
CA ASN A 258 25.96 1.89 0.46
C ASN A 258 26.78 1.74 -0.82
N LEU A 259 27.68 0.76 -0.88
CA LEU A 259 28.49 0.46 -2.07
C LEU A 259 27.62 0.06 -3.27
N VAL A 260 26.59 -0.75 -3.05
CA VAL A 260 25.76 -1.26 -4.15
C VAL A 260 24.61 -0.33 -4.52
N HIS A 261 24.24 0.61 -3.65
CA HIS A 261 23.14 1.54 -3.89
C HIS A 261 23.39 2.34 -5.17
N SER A 262 22.48 2.27 -6.15
CA SER A 262 22.60 2.94 -7.46
C SER A 262 23.80 2.55 -8.34
N SER A 263 24.58 1.51 -7.98
CA SER A 263 25.79 1.10 -8.72
C SER A 263 25.65 -0.34 -9.23
N THR A 264 25.29 -0.52 -10.50
CA THR A 264 25.06 -1.86 -11.09
C THR A 264 26.31 -2.72 -11.23
N ASN A 265 27.47 -2.10 -11.49
CA ASN A 265 28.74 -2.81 -11.59
C ASN A 265 29.17 -3.38 -10.22
N ILE A 266 29.18 -2.53 -9.19
CA ILE A 266 29.52 -2.94 -7.82
C ILE A 266 28.57 -4.02 -7.30
N LYS A 267 27.26 -3.96 -7.62
CA LYS A 267 26.32 -5.05 -7.31
C LYS A 267 26.82 -6.41 -7.82
N LYS A 268 27.27 -6.47 -9.08
CA LYS A 268 27.79 -7.72 -9.68
C LYS A 268 29.07 -8.17 -8.98
N GLU A 269 30.00 -7.26 -8.71
CA GLU A 269 31.26 -7.58 -8.02
C GLU A 269 31.02 -8.13 -6.61
N VAL A 270 30.12 -7.52 -5.85
CA VAL A 270 29.72 -7.99 -4.51
C VAL A 270 29.06 -9.38 -4.56
N LEU A 271 28.22 -9.64 -5.56
CA LEU A 271 27.60 -10.95 -5.75
C LEU A 271 28.63 -12.02 -6.14
N LEU A 272 29.55 -11.70 -7.06
CA LEU A 272 30.65 -12.58 -7.47
C LEU A 272 31.61 -12.89 -6.31
N ALA A 273 31.84 -11.93 -5.42
CA ALA A 273 32.63 -12.13 -4.20
C ALA A 273 31.93 -13.02 -3.14
N GLY A 274 30.69 -13.44 -3.37
CA GLY A 274 29.99 -14.42 -2.52
C GLY A 274 29.16 -13.83 -1.38
N ALA A 275 28.79 -12.54 -1.44
CA ALA A 275 28.05 -11.86 -0.37
C ALA A 275 26.64 -12.41 -0.12
N LEU A 276 26.01 -13.04 -1.12
CA LEU A 276 24.59 -13.38 -1.07
C LEU A 276 24.21 -14.29 0.11
N GLN A 277 24.94 -15.37 0.37
CA GLN A 277 24.59 -16.29 1.46
C GLN A 277 24.78 -15.66 2.86
N PRO A 278 25.90 -14.96 3.16
CA PRO A 278 26.04 -14.21 4.41
C PRO A 278 24.94 -13.18 4.64
N VAL A 279 24.53 -12.44 3.61
CA VAL A 279 23.42 -11.47 3.71
C VAL A 279 22.10 -12.16 4.04
N ILE A 280 21.78 -13.30 3.41
CA ILE A 280 20.60 -14.10 3.77
C ILE A 280 20.66 -14.56 5.23
N GLY A 281 21.85 -14.96 5.72
CA GLY A 281 22.05 -15.34 7.12
C GLY A 281 21.68 -14.22 8.11
N LEU A 282 21.95 -12.96 7.76
CA LEU A 282 21.64 -11.80 8.60
C LEU A 282 20.15 -11.50 8.73
N LEU A 283 19.29 -12.02 7.85
CA LEU A 283 17.83 -11.93 8.02
C LEU A 283 17.34 -12.62 9.30
N SER A 284 18.14 -13.55 9.84
CA SER A 284 17.87 -14.23 11.11
C SER A 284 18.76 -13.71 12.26
N SER A 285 19.42 -12.56 12.09
CA SER A 285 20.25 -11.95 13.15
C SER A 285 19.40 -11.60 14.38
N ARG A 286 20.02 -11.57 15.57
CA ARG A 286 19.39 -11.04 16.79
C ARG A 286 19.27 -9.51 16.78
N CYS A 287 19.87 -8.86 15.80
CA CYS A 287 19.89 -7.41 15.63
C CYS A 287 18.88 -6.98 14.56
N HIS A 288 17.86 -6.22 14.95
CA HIS A 288 16.83 -5.75 14.02
C HIS A 288 17.42 -4.81 12.97
N GLU A 289 18.41 -3.98 13.33
CA GLU A 289 19.14 -3.12 12.40
C GLU A 289 19.78 -3.94 11.26
N SER A 290 20.44 -5.04 11.60
CA SER A 290 21.09 -5.92 10.63
C SER A 290 20.08 -6.64 9.75
N GLN A 291 18.94 -7.07 10.32
CA GLN A 291 17.85 -7.65 9.54
C GLN A 291 17.28 -6.66 8.51
N ARG A 292 17.05 -5.39 8.92
CA ARG A 292 16.57 -4.33 8.03
C ARG A 292 17.52 -4.08 6.87
N GLU A 293 18.80 -3.89 7.17
CA GLU A 293 19.84 -3.65 6.15
C GLU A 293 20.00 -4.85 5.22
N ALA A 294 19.95 -6.08 5.75
CA ALA A 294 20.02 -7.30 4.94
C ALA A 294 18.83 -7.41 3.97
N ALA A 295 17.60 -7.18 4.44
CA ALA A 295 16.42 -7.21 3.59
C ALA A 295 16.45 -6.12 2.51
N LEU A 296 16.86 -4.89 2.86
CA LEU A 296 17.08 -3.81 1.90
C LEU A 296 18.09 -4.21 0.83
N LEU A 297 19.24 -4.76 1.25
CA LEU A 297 20.31 -5.20 0.35
C LEU A 297 19.85 -6.32 -0.59
N LEU A 298 19.07 -7.30 -0.12
CA LEU A 298 18.48 -8.33 -0.98
C LEU A 298 17.53 -7.72 -2.03
N GLY A 299 16.69 -6.77 -1.64
CA GLY A 299 15.85 -6.05 -2.59
C GLY A 299 16.65 -5.24 -3.62
N GLN A 300 17.81 -4.70 -3.24
CA GLN A 300 18.74 -4.07 -4.18
C GLN A 300 19.42 -5.09 -5.11
N PHE A 301 19.86 -6.25 -4.61
CA PHE A 301 20.41 -7.32 -5.44
C PHE A 301 19.40 -7.85 -6.46
N ALA A 302 18.12 -7.95 -6.08
CA ALA A 302 17.02 -8.35 -6.97
C ALA A 302 16.80 -7.40 -8.17
N THR A 303 17.43 -6.23 -8.20
CA THR A 303 17.41 -5.29 -9.35
C THR A 303 18.54 -5.50 -10.36
N THR A 304 19.50 -6.41 -10.08
CA THR A 304 20.70 -6.60 -10.90
C THR A 304 20.36 -7.28 -12.23
N ASP A 305 19.76 -8.46 -12.15
CA ASP A 305 19.33 -9.27 -13.28
C ASP A 305 18.23 -10.28 -12.82
N PRO A 306 17.49 -10.90 -13.76
CA PRO A 306 16.44 -11.86 -13.41
C PRO A 306 16.93 -13.13 -12.69
N GLU A 307 18.14 -13.61 -12.97
CA GLU A 307 18.70 -14.85 -12.38
C GLU A 307 19.01 -14.64 -10.89
N CYS A 308 19.51 -13.46 -10.53
CA CYS A 308 19.75 -13.08 -9.14
C CYS A 308 18.50 -13.22 -8.27
N LYS A 309 17.32 -12.84 -8.77
CA LYS A 309 16.05 -13.02 -8.05
C LYS A 309 15.78 -14.50 -7.73
N VAL A 310 16.08 -15.39 -8.67
CA VAL A 310 15.89 -16.84 -8.51
C VAL A 310 16.88 -17.38 -7.48
N HIS A 311 18.14 -16.98 -7.57
CA HIS A 311 19.18 -17.41 -6.63
C HIS A 311 18.93 -16.95 -5.20
N ILE A 312 18.38 -15.74 -4.99
CA ILE A 312 17.99 -15.27 -3.65
C ILE A 312 16.95 -16.22 -3.04
N VAL A 313 15.93 -16.61 -3.81
CA VAL A 313 14.88 -17.53 -3.34
C VAL A 313 15.41 -18.95 -3.13
N GLN A 314 16.16 -19.51 -4.08
CA GLN A 314 16.75 -20.85 -3.98
C GLN A 314 17.69 -21.02 -2.78
N ARG A 315 18.32 -19.92 -2.33
CA ARG A 315 19.18 -19.90 -1.13
C ARG A 315 18.44 -19.72 0.19
N GLY A 316 17.10 -19.74 0.16
CA GLY A 316 16.26 -19.78 1.36
C GLY A 316 15.94 -18.41 1.97
N ALA A 317 15.96 -17.33 1.19
CA ALA A 317 15.64 -16.00 1.71
C ALA A 317 14.16 -15.80 2.07
N VAL A 318 13.24 -16.56 1.47
CA VAL A 318 11.80 -16.31 1.58
C VAL A 318 11.30 -16.48 3.01
N ARG A 319 11.56 -17.62 3.65
CA ARG A 319 11.06 -17.90 5.01
C ARG A 319 11.54 -16.88 6.07
N PRO A 320 12.81 -16.46 6.13
CA PRO A 320 13.21 -15.36 7.00
C PRO A 320 12.49 -14.04 6.70
N LEU A 321 12.27 -13.70 5.42
CA LEU A 321 11.52 -12.50 5.05
C LEU A 321 10.04 -12.60 5.47
N THR A 322 9.39 -13.76 5.31
CA THR A 322 7.99 -13.93 5.75
C THR A 322 7.86 -13.89 7.27
N ASN A 323 8.84 -14.40 8.02
CA ASN A 323 8.92 -14.21 9.47
C ASN A 323 9.04 -12.73 9.85
N MET A 324 9.86 -11.96 9.13
CA MET A 324 10.01 -10.51 9.37
C MET A 324 8.69 -9.73 9.13
N LEU A 325 7.84 -10.14 8.19
CA LEU A 325 6.51 -9.52 7.97
C LEU A 325 5.58 -9.65 9.19
N GLN A 326 5.81 -10.65 10.05
CA GLN A 326 4.99 -10.93 11.23
C GLN A 326 5.52 -10.24 12.49
N MET A 327 6.73 -9.65 12.44
CA MET A 327 7.33 -8.95 13.57
C MET A 327 6.61 -7.64 13.87
N PRO A 328 6.49 -7.19 15.13
CA PRO A 328 5.75 -5.97 15.48
C PRO A 328 6.38 -4.67 14.95
N ASP A 329 7.68 -4.69 14.63
CA ASP A 329 8.46 -3.55 14.13
C ASP A 329 8.04 -3.18 12.68
N PRO A 330 7.45 -1.99 12.45
CA PRO A 330 7.03 -1.55 11.12
C PRO A 330 8.17 -1.46 10.10
N GLN A 331 9.37 -1.10 10.54
CA GLN A 331 10.53 -0.94 9.67
C GLN A 331 11.07 -2.31 9.21
N LEU A 332 11.00 -3.34 10.06
CA LEU A 332 11.29 -4.73 9.64
C LEU A 332 10.28 -5.22 8.59
N LYS A 333 8.99 -4.99 8.84
CA LYS A 333 7.92 -5.32 7.89
C LYS A 333 8.15 -4.63 6.54
N GLU A 334 8.57 -3.37 6.57
CA GLU A 334 8.75 -2.56 5.36
C GLU A 334 9.87 -3.10 4.48
N MET A 335 11.03 -3.39 5.07
CA MET A 335 12.17 -3.93 4.31
C MET A 335 11.89 -5.35 3.81
N ALA A 336 11.18 -6.17 4.59
CA ALA A 336 10.77 -7.50 4.17
C ALA A 336 9.78 -7.46 2.99
N ALA A 337 8.76 -6.60 3.07
CA ALA A 337 7.78 -6.41 2.00
C ALA A 337 8.43 -5.83 0.73
N PHE A 338 9.37 -4.90 0.89
CA PHE A 338 10.18 -4.37 -0.22
C PHE A 338 10.95 -5.48 -0.94
N ALA A 339 11.68 -6.32 -0.19
CA ALA A 339 12.45 -7.43 -0.75
C ALA A 339 11.55 -8.45 -1.46
N LEU A 340 10.50 -8.93 -0.79
CA LEU A 340 9.53 -9.87 -1.37
C LEU A 340 8.84 -9.30 -2.61
N GLY A 341 8.51 -8.00 -2.59
CA GLY A 341 7.91 -7.31 -3.73
C GLY A 341 8.80 -7.33 -4.97
N ARG A 342 10.12 -7.15 -4.81
CA ARG A 342 11.09 -7.26 -5.92
C ARG A 342 11.25 -8.70 -6.40
N LEU A 343 11.27 -9.65 -5.48
CA LEU A 343 11.40 -11.08 -5.79
C LEU A 343 10.16 -11.64 -6.51
N ALA A 344 8.96 -11.15 -6.17
CA ALA A 344 7.68 -11.55 -6.78
C ALA A 344 7.54 -11.11 -8.25
N GLN A 345 8.39 -10.18 -8.73
CA GLN A 345 8.44 -9.78 -10.14
C GLN A 345 9.22 -10.80 -11.02
N ASN A 346 9.28 -12.07 -10.63
CA ASN A 346 9.86 -13.16 -11.41
C ASN A 346 8.96 -14.40 -11.27
N SER A 347 8.55 -14.98 -12.40
CA SER A 347 7.63 -16.13 -12.46
C SER A 347 8.11 -17.35 -11.68
N HIS A 348 9.43 -17.60 -11.62
CA HIS A 348 10.01 -18.75 -10.92
C HIS A 348 9.93 -18.63 -9.39
N ASN A 349 9.75 -17.41 -8.87
CA ASN A 349 9.72 -17.15 -7.44
C ASN A 349 8.30 -17.11 -6.87
N GLN A 350 7.32 -16.75 -7.71
CA GLN A 350 5.96 -16.41 -7.29
C GLN A 350 5.29 -17.54 -6.48
N ALA A 351 5.37 -18.79 -6.96
CA ALA A 351 4.78 -19.94 -6.25
C ALA A 351 5.49 -20.23 -4.91
N GLY A 352 6.82 -20.15 -4.89
CA GLY A 352 7.61 -20.37 -3.67
C GLY A 352 7.31 -19.34 -2.56
N ILE A 353 7.08 -18.07 -2.94
CA ILE A 353 6.73 -17.02 -1.96
C ILE A 353 5.37 -17.30 -1.29
N VAL A 354 4.38 -17.77 -2.05
CA VAL A 354 3.06 -18.14 -1.49
C VAL A 354 3.17 -19.39 -0.64
N HIS A 355 3.84 -20.43 -1.14
CA HIS A 355 4.08 -21.69 -0.43
C HIS A 355 4.74 -21.49 0.95
N ASP A 356 5.70 -20.57 1.04
CA ASP A 356 6.41 -20.26 2.29
C ASP A 356 5.65 -19.25 3.20
N GLY A 357 4.35 -19.05 2.96
CA GLY A 357 3.46 -18.29 3.82
C GLY A 357 3.51 -16.77 3.63
N GLY A 358 3.97 -16.28 2.48
CA GLY A 358 4.06 -14.85 2.20
C GLY A 358 2.71 -14.17 1.94
N LEU A 359 1.70 -14.90 1.48
CA LEU A 359 0.43 -14.32 1.00
C LEU A 359 -0.35 -13.58 2.10
N ILE A 360 -0.68 -14.27 3.20
CA ILE A 360 -1.54 -13.71 4.26
C ILE A 360 -0.89 -12.47 4.93
N PRO A 361 0.38 -12.50 5.35
CA PRO A 361 1.01 -11.31 5.92
C PRO A 361 1.04 -10.12 4.95
N LEU A 362 1.20 -10.35 3.63
CA LEU A 362 1.12 -9.28 2.64
C LEU A 362 -0.29 -8.71 2.51
N LEU A 363 -1.34 -9.54 2.56
CA LEU A 363 -2.73 -9.08 2.59
C LEU A 363 -3.04 -8.25 3.85
N ASP A 364 -2.54 -8.67 5.01
CA ASP A 364 -2.71 -7.95 6.27
C ASP A 364 -2.02 -6.58 6.26
N LEU A 365 -0.86 -6.47 5.60
CA LEU A 365 -0.14 -5.19 5.46
C LEU A 365 -0.90 -4.14 4.65
N LEU A 366 -1.90 -4.53 3.84
CA LEU A 366 -2.74 -3.57 3.14
C LEU A 366 -3.56 -2.71 4.12
N ASP A 367 -3.87 -3.18 5.34
CA ASP A 367 -4.57 -2.39 6.37
C ASP A 367 -3.65 -1.42 7.14
N SER A 368 -2.36 -1.41 6.82
CA SER A 368 -1.40 -0.58 7.54
C SER A 368 -1.70 0.90 7.35
N LYS A 369 -1.60 1.68 8.44
CA LYS A 369 -1.68 3.15 8.38
C LYS A 369 -0.42 3.80 7.77
N ASN A 370 0.59 3.01 7.40
CA ASN A 370 1.80 3.48 6.75
C ASN A 370 1.72 3.23 5.24
N GLY A 371 1.72 4.32 4.46
CA GLY A 371 1.61 4.28 3.00
C GLY A 371 2.73 3.50 2.30
N SER A 372 3.96 3.52 2.84
CA SER A 372 5.09 2.73 2.30
C SER A 372 4.85 1.23 2.46
N LEU A 373 4.37 0.81 3.63
CA LEU A 373 4.00 -0.59 3.90
C LEU A 373 2.87 -1.06 2.98
N GLN A 374 1.79 -0.27 2.86
CA GLN A 374 0.69 -0.58 1.93
C GLN A 374 1.21 -0.71 0.49
N HIS A 375 2.07 0.20 0.04
CA HIS A 375 2.60 0.18 -1.31
C HIS A 375 3.46 -1.06 -1.59
N ASN A 376 4.39 -1.38 -0.68
CA ASN A 376 5.25 -2.56 -0.84
C ASN A 376 4.44 -3.86 -0.82
N ALA A 377 3.40 -3.95 0.02
CA ALA A 377 2.48 -5.07 0.04
C ALA A 377 1.68 -5.20 -1.26
N ALA A 378 1.08 -4.11 -1.73
CA ALA A 378 0.35 -4.08 -3.00
C ALA A 378 1.25 -4.47 -4.18
N PHE A 379 2.49 -3.97 -4.22
CA PHE A 379 3.46 -4.30 -5.26
C PHE A 379 3.87 -5.78 -5.26
N ALA A 380 4.02 -6.37 -4.07
CA ALA A 380 4.27 -7.81 -3.94
C ALA A 380 3.07 -8.64 -4.44
N LEU A 381 1.85 -8.32 -4.00
CA LEU A 381 0.63 -9.00 -4.42
C LEU A 381 0.39 -8.90 -5.93
N TYR A 382 0.67 -7.74 -6.52
CA TYR A 382 0.66 -7.57 -7.97
C TYR A 382 1.57 -8.57 -8.68
N GLY A 383 2.80 -8.75 -8.19
CA GLY A 383 3.75 -9.73 -8.72
C GLY A 383 3.24 -11.16 -8.55
N LEU A 384 2.72 -11.50 -7.36
CA LEU A 384 2.22 -12.85 -7.07
C LEU A 384 1.00 -13.24 -7.91
N ALA A 385 0.15 -12.29 -8.26
CA ALA A 385 -1.06 -12.50 -9.06
C ALA A 385 -0.80 -12.89 -10.53
N ASP A 386 0.45 -12.86 -11.01
CA ASP A 386 0.77 -13.28 -12.38
C ASP A 386 0.89 -14.81 -12.53
N ASN A 387 1.16 -15.51 -11.42
CA ASN A 387 1.22 -16.97 -11.39
C ASN A 387 -0.18 -17.58 -11.23
N GLU A 388 -0.55 -18.48 -12.13
CA GLU A 388 -1.86 -19.12 -12.14
C GLU A 388 -2.15 -20.00 -10.90
N ASP A 389 -1.14 -20.65 -10.32
CA ASP A 389 -1.32 -21.44 -9.08
C ASP A 389 -1.67 -20.51 -7.92
N ASN A 390 -0.98 -19.37 -7.83
CA ASN A 390 -1.22 -18.36 -6.80
C ASN A 390 -2.59 -17.69 -6.92
N VAL A 391 -3.16 -17.54 -8.12
CA VAL A 391 -4.49 -16.93 -8.30
C VAL A 391 -5.53 -17.68 -7.46
N SER A 392 -5.45 -19.01 -7.46
CA SER A 392 -6.37 -19.85 -6.67
C SER A 392 -6.23 -19.60 -5.18
N ASP A 393 -5.00 -19.51 -4.68
CA ASP A 393 -4.71 -19.22 -3.27
C ASP A 393 -5.14 -17.80 -2.87
N ILE A 394 -4.88 -16.80 -3.73
CA ILE A 394 -5.33 -15.41 -3.51
C ILE A 394 -6.84 -15.36 -3.37
N VAL A 395 -7.59 -16.04 -4.24
CA VAL A 395 -9.06 -16.08 -4.15
C VAL A 395 -9.51 -16.84 -2.90
N LYS A 396 -8.93 -18.01 -2.63
CA LYS A 396 -9.27 -18.86 -1.49
C LYS A 396 -9.04 -18.16 -0.14
N GLU A 397 -7.96 -17.39 -0.03
CA GLU A 397 -7.64 -16.62 1.18
C GLU A 397 -8.42 -15.31 1.32
N GLY A 398 -9.29 -14.98 0.35
CA GLY A 398 -10.11 -13.77 0.38
C GLY A 398 -9.37 -12.51 -0.07
N GLY A 399 -8.27 -12.68 -0.81
CA GLY A 399 -7.44 -11.59 -1.30
C GLY A 399 -8.17 -10.66 -2.28
N VAL A 400 -9.14 -11.18 -3.06
CA VAL A 400 -9.96 -10.33 -3.94
C VAL A 400 -10.81 -9.36 -3.13
N GLN A 401 -11.53 -9.86 -2.13
CA GLN A 401 -12.35 -9.00 -1.26
C GLN A 401 -11.47 -8.00 -0.51
N LYS A 402 -10.31 -8.46 0.00
CA LYS A 402 -9.34 -7.59 0.66
C LYS A 402 -8.86 -6.44 -0.23
N LEU A 403 -8.57 -6.72 -1.49
CA LEU A 403 -8.12 -5.71 -2.47
C LEU A 403 -9.23 -4.74 -2.86
N GLN A 404 -10.50 -5.12 -2.75
CA GLN A 404 -11.65 -4.26 -3.02
C GLN A 404 -12.01 -3.37 -1.84
N ASP A 405 -11.97 -3.91 -0.62
CA ASP A 405 -12.44 -3.23 0.60
C ASP A 405 -11.40 -2.29 1.20
N VAL A 406 -10.12 -2.42 0.83
CA VAL A 406 -9.04 -1.75 1.55
C VAL A 406 -8.97 -0.24 1.30
N GLU A 407 -8.87 0.52 2.38
CA GLU A 407 -8.61 1.95 2.35
C GLU A 407 -7.12 2.25 2.14
N LEU A 408 -6.77 2.65 0.93
CA LEU A 408 -5.38 2.95 0.55
C LEU A 408 -5.07 4.45 0.68
N ILE A 409 -3.97 4.76 1.37
CA ILE A 409 -3.53 6.15 1.64
C ILE A 409 -2.90 6.77 0.39
N VAL A 410 -2.09 6.01 -0.34
CA VAL A 410 -1.25 6.49 -1.43
C VAL A 410 -1.85 6.12 -2.80
N GLN A 411 -1.92 7.07 -3.74
CA GLN A 411 -2.46 6.84 -5.08
C GLN A 411 -1.73 5.72 -5.84
N ALA A 412 -0.40 5.66 -5.73
CA ALA A 412 0.40 4.59 -6.34
C ALA A 412 -0.03 3.19 -5.86
N SER A 413 -0.48 3.07 -4.60
CA SER A 413 -1.02 1.81 -4.06
C SER A 413 -2.39 1.51 -4.68
N LYS A 414 -3.27 2.51 -4.83
CA LYS A 414 -4.58 2.35 -5.51
C LYS A 414 -4.41 1.86 -6.94
N ASP A 415 -3.50 2.48 -7.70
CA ASP A 415 -3.21 2.08 -9.08
C ASP A 415 -2.65 0.66 -9.15
N CYS A 416 -1.81 0.27 -8.17
CA CYS A 416 -1.24 -1.06 -8.09
C CYS A 416 -2.30 -2.13 -7.77
N VAL A 417 -3.20 -1.85 -6.83
CA VAL A 417 -4.33 -2.72 -6.49
C VAL A 417 -5.30 -2.87 -7.66
N ALA A 418 -5.65 -1.78 -8.36
CA ALA A 418 -6.48 -1.84 -9.56
C ALA A 418 -5.85 -2.70 -10.66
N LYS A 419 -4.54 -2.56 -10.90
CA LYS A 419 -3.79 -3.41 -11.84
C LYS A 419 -3.75 -4.88 -11.39
N THR A 420 -3.72 -5.13 -10.08
CA THR A 420 -3.76 -6.48 -9.51
C THR A 420 -5.11 -7.14 -9.77
N LEU A 421 -6.22 -6.43 -9.49
CA LEU A 421 -7.58 -6.93 -9.77
C LEU A 421 -7.78 -7.22 -11.26
N LYS A 422 -7.34 -6.31 -12.15
CA LYS A 422 -7.39 -6.53 -13.60
C LYS A 422 -6.59 -7.76 -14.02
N ARG A 423 -5.39 -7.95 -13.48
CA ARG A 423 -4.57 -9.14 -13.74
C ARG A 423 -5.26 -10.42 -13.27
N LEU A 424 -5.93 -10.39 -12.11
CA LEU A 424 -6.70 -11.54 -11.62
C LEU A 424 -7.86 -11.86 -12.57
N GLU A 425 -8.62 -10.85 -13.03
CA GLU A 425 -9.66 -11.02 -14.06
C GLU A 425 -9.11 -11.70 -15.33
N GLU A 426 -7.98 -11.21 -15.86
CA GLU A 426 -7.34 -11.79 -17.04
C GLU A 426 -6.88 -13.24 -16.83
N LYS A 427 -6.46 -13.62 -15.61
CA LYS A 427 -5.94 -14.95 -15.28
C LYS A 427 -7.01 -15.95 -14.83
N ILE A 428 -8.21 -15.51 -14.47
CA ILE A 428 -9.34 -16.39 -14.10
C ILE A 428 -9.98 -16.95 -15.37
N ASN A 429 -9.29 -17.91 -15.99
CA ASN A 429 -9.78 -18.66 -17.14
C ASN A 429 -9.20 -20.09 -17.12
N GLY A 430 -9.62 -20.93 -18.08
CA GLY A 430 -8.99 -22.23 -18.34
C GLY A 430 -8.85 -23.11 -17.10
N ARG A 431 -7.62 -23.45 -16.72
CA ARG A 431 -7.32 -24.33 -15.58
C ARG A 431 -7.64 -23.69 -14.22
N VAL A 432 -7.39 -22.39 -14.08
CA VAL A 432 -7.64 -21.64 -12.84
C VAL A 432 -9.13 -21.62 -12.56
N LEU A 433 -9.95 -21.27 -13.56
CA LEU A 433 -11.40 -21.25 -13.41
C LEU A 433 -11.95 -22.64 -13.06
N LYS A 434 -11.47 -23.72 -13.71
CA LYS A 434 -11.87 -25.09 -13.35
C LYS A 434 -11.55 -25.43 -11.90
N HIS A 435 -10.38 -25.03 -11.41
CA HIS A 435 -10.00 -25.26 -10.02
C HIS A 435 -10.88 -24.45 -9.05
N LEU A 436 -11.13 -23.17 -9.34
CA LEU A 436 -12.05 -22.34 -8.55
C LEU A 436 -13.47 -22.92 -8.50
N LEU A 437 -14.00 -23.42 -9.62
CA LEU A 437 -15.30 -24.10 -9.65
C LEU A 437 -15.32 -25.37 -8.81
N TYR A 438 -14.24 -26.15 -8.83
CA TYR A 438 -14.10 -27.29 -7.93
C TYR A 438 -14.12 -26.85 -6.46
N LEU A 439 -13.35 -25.82 -6.11
CA LEU A 439 -13.32 -25.28 -4.75
C LEU A 439 -14.71 -24.76 -4.32
N MET A 440 -15.43 -24.08 -5.20
CA MET A 440 -16.77 -23.57 -4.95
C MET A 440 -17.80 -24.68 -4.68
N ARG A 441 -17.61 -25.88 -5.22
CA ARG A 441 -18.52 -27.01 -5.04
C ARG A 441 -18.22 -27.86 -3.81
N VAL A 442 -16.93 -28.10 -3.53
CA VAL A 442 -16.50 -29.17 -2.60
C VAL A 442 -15.90 -28.64 -1.31
N SER A 443 -15.46 -27.37 -1.27
CA SER A 443 -14.75 -26.83 -0.09
C SER A 443 -15.70 -26.40 1.03
N GLU A 444 -15.13 -25.99 2.16
CA GLU A 444 -15.89 -25.39 3.27
C GLU A 444 -16.64 -24.11 2.85
N ARG A 445 -17.73 -23.79 3.54
CA ARG A 445 -18.61 -22.65 3.23
C ARG A 445 -17.85 -21.32 3.12
N THR A 446 -16.82 -21.12 3.92
CA THR A 446 -15.96 -19.93 3.88
C THR A 446 -15.28 -19.76 2.53
N PHE A 447 -14.66 -20.84 2.00
CA PHE A 447 -14.00 -20.84 0.71
C PHE A 447 -15.00 -20.74 -0.44
N GLN A 448 -16.13 -21.46 -0.37
CA GLN A 448 -17.18 -21.35 -1.39
C GLN A 448 -17.65 -19.90 -1.57
N ARG A 449 -17.90 -19.20 -0.45
CA ARG A 449 -18.32 -17.80 -0.44
C ARG A 449 -17.26 -16.88 -1.05
N ARG A 450 -16.00 -16.99 -0.63
CA ARG A 450 -14.89 -16.17 -1.15
C ARG A 450 -14.73 -16.34 -2.66
N VAL A 451 -14.82 -17.57 -3.16
CA VAL A 451 -14.76 -17.88 -4.60
C VAL A 451 -15.96 -17.29 -5.34
N ALA A 452 -17.19 -17.50 -4.86
CA ALA A 452 -18.39 -16.98 -5.51
C ALA A 452 -18.38 -15.44 -5.58
N LEU A 453 -18.00 -14.77 -4.49
CA LEU A 453 -17.82 -13.31 -4.45
C LEU A 453 -16.76 -12.86 -5.46
N ALA A 454 -15.58 -13.49 -5.46
CA ALA A 454 -14.51 -13.13 -6.39
C ALA A 454 -14.92 -13.29 -7.86
N LEU A 455 -15.59 -14.39 -8.20
CA LEU A 455 -16.06 -14.64 -9.55
C LEU A 455 -17.15 -13.64 -9.98
N ALA A 456 -18.01 -13.15 -9.07
CA ALA A 456 -19.02 -12.16 -9.43
C ALA A 456 -18.38 -10.87 -9.94
N HIS A 457 -17.25 -10.49 -9.34
CA HIS A 457 -16.50 -9.30 -9.69
C HIS A 457 -15.51 -9.49 -10.84
N LEU A 458 -14.92 -10.68 -11.01
CA LEU A 458 -13.76 -10.86 -11.89
C LEU A 458 -13.96 -11.88 -13.02
N CYS A 459 -15.07 -12.61 -13.09
CA CYS A 459 -15.25 -13.57 -14.19
C CYS A 459 -15.46 -12.88 -15.54
N SER A 460 -15.09 -13.56 -16.63
CA SER A 460 -15.46 -13.13 -17.98
C SER A 460 -16.99 -13.13 -18.15
N PRO A 461 -17.55 -12.14 -18.87
CA PRO A 461 -18.90 -12.17 -19.44
C PRO A 461 -19.38 -13.57 -19.88
N ASP A 462 -18.57 -14.26 -20.69
CA ASP A 462 -18.94 -15.54 -21.31
C ASP A 462 -19.06 -16.69 -20.30
N ASP A 463 -18.37 -16.57 -19.15
CA ASP A 463 -18.33 -17.60 -18.12
C ASP A 463 -19.46 -17.45 -17.08
N GLN A 464 -20.16 -16.31 -17.04
CA GLN A 464 -21.16 -16.01 -16.00
C GLN A 464 -22.23 -17.11 -15.89
N ARG A 465 -22.77 -17.56 -17.03
CA ARG A 465 -23.77 -18.65 -17.03
C ARG A 465 -23.20 -19.94 -16.48
N MET A 466 -22.00 -20.31 -16.91
CA MET A 466 -21.35 -21.53 -16.43
C MET A 466 -21.15 -21.46 -14.91
N ILE A 467 -20.65 -20.34 -14.40
CA ILE A 467 -20.33 -20.16 -12.98
C ILE A 467 -21.60 -20.10 -12.12
N PHE A 468 -22.52 -19.20 -12.45
CA PHE A 468 -23.63 -18.85 -11.55
C PHE A 468 -24.82 -19.78 -11.71
N ILE A 469 -25.08 -20.28 -12.93
CA ILE A 469 -26.20 -21.18 -13.21
C ILE A 469 -25.77 -22.64 -13.14
N ASN A 470 -24.79 -23.05 -13.94
CA ASN A 470 -24.42 -24.47 -14.07
C ASN A 470 -23.59 -25.00 -12.89
N ASN A 471 -22.99 -24.11 -12.09
CA ASN A 471 -22.15 -24.47 -10.95
C ASN A 471 -22.71 -23.95 -9.61
N SER A 472 -23.98 -23.51 -9.58
CA SER A 472 -24.66 -23.06 -8.37
C SER A 472 -24.00 -21.87 -7.65
N GLY A 473 -23.14 -21.09 -8.33
CA GLY A 473 -22.56 -19.88 -7.76
C GLY A 473 -23.62 -18.87 -7.32
N LEU A 474 -24.76 -18.80 -8.02
CA LEU A 474 -25.87 -17.94 -7.64
C LEU A 474 -26.47 -18.32 -6.29
N GLU A 475 -26.63 -19.62 -6.01
CA GLU A 475 -27.17 -20.09 -4.73
C GLU A 475 -26.23 -19.77 -3.56
N VAL A 476 -24.91 -19.79 -3.80
CA VAL A 476 -23.91 -19.37 -2.81
C VAL A 476 -24.09 -17.89 -2.48
N LEU A 477 -24.26 -17.02 -3.49
CA LEU A 477 -24.46 -15.59 -3.29
C LEU A 477 -25.82 -15.27 -2.64
N LEU A 478 -26.91 -15.90 -3.06
CA LEU A 478 -28.23 -15.74 -2.44
C LEU A 478 -28.22 -16.19 -0.97
N GLY A 479 -27.49 -17.25 -0.66
CA GLY A 479 -27.30 -17.72 0.71
C GLY A 479 -26.59 -16.71 1.63
N LEU A 480 -25.87 -15.74 1.07
CA LEU A 480 -25.26 -14.64 1.84
C LEU A 480 -26.28 -13.58 2.26
N LEU A 481 -27.41 -13.43 1.57
CA LEU A 481 -28.49 -12.52 1.99
C LEU A 481 -29.35 -13.10 3.12
N GLY A 482 -29.31 -14.42 3.31
CA GLY A 482 -30.17 -15.13 4.26
C GLY A 482 -29.92 -14.78 5.74
N PRO A 483 -30.79 -15.26 6.64
CA PRO A 483 -30.76 -14.93 8.07
C PRO A 483 -29.55 -15.50 8.82
N THR A 484 -28.85 -16.47 8.22
CA THR A 484 -27.65 -17.09 8.83
C THR A 484 -26.35 -16.32 8.58
N ALA A 485 -26.40 -15.28 7.73
CA ALA A 485 -25.25 -14.46 7.39
C ALA A 485 -25.14 -13.25 8.33
N ASN A 486 -23.91 -12.83 8.62
CA ASN A 486 -23.69 -11.58 9.35
C ASN A 486 -23.86 -10.35 8.43
N SER A 487 -23.94 -9.15 9.01
CA SER A 487 -24.17 -7.91 8.25
C SER A 487 -23.13 -7.69 7.13
N LYS A 488 -21.84 -7.96 7.37
CA LYS A 488 -20.81 -7.87 6.33
C LYS A 488 -21.06 -8.86 5.19
N GLN A 489 -21.37 -10.12 5.51
CA GLN A 489 -21.66 -11.15 4.51
C GLN A 489 -22.89 -10.80 3.67
N GLN A 490 -23.93 -10.25 4.28
CA GLN A 490 -25.12 -9.78 3.57
C GLN A 490 -24.79 -8.65 2.62
N HIS A 491 -23.99 -7.67 3.07
CA HIS A 491 -23.52 -6.58 2.24
C HIS A 491 -22.67 -7.07 1.06
N ASP A 492 -21.65 -7.90 1.32
CA ASP A 492 -20.79 -8.49 0.28
C ASP A 492 -21.63 -9.27 -0.75
N GLY A 493 -22.62 -10.04 -0.28
CA GLY A 493 -23.56 -10.77 -1.13
C GLY A 493 -24.40 -9.86 -2.02
N ALA A 494 -24.95 -8.78 -1.45
CA ALA A 494 -25.75 -7.80 -2.18
C ALA A 494 -24.92 -7.10 -3.27
N VAL A 495 -23.73 -6.63 -2.92
CA VAL A 495 -22.78 -5.97 -3.84
C VAL A 495 -22.38 -6.91 -4.98
N ALA A 496 -22.10 -8.18 -4.69
CA ALA A 496 -21.76 -9.18 -5.70
C ALA A 496 -22.92 -9.48 -6.66
N LEU A 497 -24.14 -9.65 -6.14
CA LEU A 497 -25.35 -9.87 -6.94
C LEU A 497 -25.68 -8.66 -7.83
N HIS A 498 -25.55 -7.45 -7.28
CA HIS A 498 -25.73 -6.21 -8.03
C HIS A 498 -24.69 -6.05 -9.15
N THR A 499 -23.42 -6.33 -8.84
CA THR A 499 -22.33 -6.29 -9.82
C THR A 499 -22.59 -7.29 -10.94
N LEU A 500 -22.99 -8.52 -10.59
CA LEU A 500 -23.35 -9.56 -11.56
C LEU A 500 -24.50 -9.07 -12.47
N ALA A 501 -25.54 -8.46 -11.89
CA ALA A 501 -26.66 -7.91 -12.64
C ALA A 501 -26.24 -6.80 -13.61
N LYS A 502 -25.47 -5.81 -13.14
CA LYS A 502 -24.95 -4.72 -13.99
C LYS A 502 -24.10 -5.25 -15.15
N ARG A 503 -23.23 -6.23 -14.89
CA ARG A 503 -22.36 -6.83 -15.91
C ARG A 503 -23.13 -7.66 -16.94
N ALA A 504 -24.19 -8.36 -16.53
CA ALA A 504 -25.04 -9.12 -17.44
C ALA A 504 -25.92 -8.20 -18.31
N ALA A 505 -26.50 -7.16 -17.72
CA ALA A 505 -27.33 -6.17 -18.44
C ALA A 505 -26.54 -5.38 -19.51
N ALA A 506 -25.23 -5.16 -19.32
CA ALA A 506 -24.39 -4.54 -20.33
C ALA A 506 -24.23 -5.38 -21.62
N GLN A 507 -24.44 -6.70 -21.55
CA GLN A 507 -24.29 -7.62 -22.69
C GLN A 507 -25.60 -7.88 -23.43
N SER A 508 -26.73 -7.64 -22.78
CA SER A 508 -28.07 -7.74 -23.37
C SER A 508 -28.85 -6.49 -22.95
N PRO A 509 -29.02 -5.49 -23.83
CA PRO A 509 -29.93 -4.40 -23.54
C PRO A 509 -31.34 -4.99 -23.45
N ILE A 510 -31.79 -5.23 -22.22
CA ILE A 510 -33.11 -5.80 -21.89
C ILE A 510 -34.26 -4.89 -22.36
N ASP A 511 -33.95 -3.70 -22.89
CA ASP A 511 -34.92 -2.69 -23.31
C ASP A 511 -35.24 -2.64 -24.81
N ALA A 512 -34.64 -3.50 -25.64
CA ALA A 512 -35.15 -3.69 -27.00
C ALA A 512 -36.44 -4.53 -26.91
N ALA A 513 -37.54 -3.88 -26.55
CA ALA A 513 -38.87 -4.49 -26.53
C ALA A 513 -39.10 -5.26 -27.84
N LEU A 514 -39.38 -6.56 -27.73
CA LEU A 514 -40.07 -7.25 -28.81
C LEU A 514 -41.33 -6.42 -29.13
N PRO A 515 -41.54 -6.02 -30.40
CA PRO A 515 -42.73 -5.28 -30.76
C PRO A 515 -43.96 -6.08 -30.32
N PRO A 516 -45.01 -5.40 -29.82
CA PRO A 516 -46.21 -6.08 -29.39
C PRO A 516 -46.73 -6.98 -30.53
N PRO A 517 -47.22 -8.20 -30.23
CA PRO A 517 -47.71 -9.13 -31.24
C PRO A 517 -48.95 -8.60 -31.99
N THR A 518 -49.58 -7.53 -31.48
CA THR A 518 -50.74 -6.86 -32.06
C THR A 518 -50.34 -5.62 -32.88
N PRO A 519 -50.79 -5.48 -34.14
CA PRO A 519 -50.66 -4.24 -34.88
C PRO A 519 -51.42 -3.11 -34.18
N GLN A 520 -50.70 -2.10 -33.69
CA GLN A 520 -51.28 -0.95 -33.01
C GLN A 520 -51.71 0.10 -34.04
N VAL A 521 -53.00 0.44 -34.06
CA VAL A 521 -53.56 1.48 -34.92
C VAL A 521 -53.84 2.71 -34.07
N TYR A 522 -53.02 3.74 -34.23
CA TYR A 522 -53.17 5.01 -33.53
C TYR A 522 -53.98 5.98 -34.38
N LEU A 523 -55.20 6.30 -33.93
CA LEU A 523 -56.07 7.26 -34.62
C LEU A 523 -55.55 8.71 -34.47
N GLY A 524 -54.75 8.97 -33.43
CA GLY A 524 -54.15 10.27 -33.13
C GLY A 524 -55.02 11.16 -32.24
N GLU A 525 -54.38 12.20 -31.71
CA GLU A 525 -54.89 13.09 -30.66
C GLU A 525 -56.28 13.70 -30.97
N LYS A 526 -56.53 14.04 -32.23
CA LYS A 526 -57.79 14.67 -32.68
C LYS A 526 -59.05 13.80 -32.48
N TYR A 527 -58.90 12.50 -32.24
CA TYR A 527 -60.03 11.60 -32.01
C TYR A 527 -60.20 11.20 -30.53
N VAL A 528 -59.33 11.67 -29.64
CA VAL A 528 -59.47 11.45 -28.20
C VAL A 528 -60.71 12.21 -27.71
N ASN A 529 -61.65 11.49 -27.07
CA ASN A 529 -62.93 12.02 -26.58
C ASN A 529 -63.71 12.84 -27.64
N SER A 530 -63.62 12.44 -28.91
CA SER A 530 -64.32 13.11 -30.01
C SER A 530 -65.59 12.35 -30.36
N ASN A 531 -66.71 13.07 -30.49
CA ASN A 531 -67.98 12.51 -30.96
C ASN A 531 -67.92 12.12 -32.46
N THR A 532 -66.94 12.61 -33.21
CA THR A 532 -66.79 12.35 -34.64
C THR A 532 -66.47 10.87 -34.89
N LEU A 533 -67.41 10.14 -35.51
CA LEU A 533 -67.31 8.70 -35.81
C LEU A 533 -67.25 7.78 -34.58
N SER A 534 -67.54 8.30 -33.38
CA SER A 534 -67.63 7.47 -32.18
C SER A 534 -68.79 6.47 -32.29
N ASP A 535 -68.53 5.22 -31.92
CA ASP A 535 -69.47 4.09 -31.97
C ASP A 535 -69.71 3.47 -30.59
N VAL A 536 -69.07 4.02 -29.55
CA VAL A 536 -69.31 3.71 -28.13
C VAL A 536 -69.09 4.94 -27.26
N THR A 537 -69.88 5.08 -26.20
CA THR A 537 -69.74 6.13 -25.18
C THR A 537 -69.53 5.48 -23.82
N PHE A 538 -68.49 5.91 -23.10
CA PHE A 538 -68.27 5.49 -21.71
C PHE A 538 -68.83 6.53 -20.74
N LEU A 539 -69.43 6.08 -19.65
CA LEU A 539 -69.84 6.90 -18.53
C LEU A 539 -68.84 6.70 -17.39
N VAL A 540 -68.07 7.74 -17.08
CA VAL A 540 -67.03 7.73 -16.03
C VAL A 540 -67.31 8.89 -15.08
N GLU A 541 -67.57 8.60 -13.80
CA GLU A 541 -67.96 9.61 -12.79
C GLU A 541 -69.14 10.50 -13.27
N GLY A 542 -70.10 9.91 -13.99
CA GLY A 542 -71.26 10.63 -14.55
C GLY A 542 -70.96 11.50 -15.79
N ARG A 543 -69.71 11.53 -16.27
CA ARG A 543 -69.28 12.25 -17.48
C ARG A 543 -69.19 11.31 -18.68
N ARG A 544 -69.57 11.81 -19.85
CA ARG A 544 -69.52 11.05 -21.11
C ARG A 544 -68.16 11.16 -21.78
N PHE A 545 -67.60 10.03 -22.17
CA PHE A 545 -66.37 9.92 -22.97
C PHE A 545 -66.68 9.22 -24.29
N TYR A 546 -66.49 9.90 -25.42
CA TYR A 546 -66.74 9.35 -26.76
C TYR A 546 -65.54 8.55 -27.25
N ALA A 547 -65.76 7.32 -27.73
CA ALA A 547 -64.68 6.42 -28.15
C ALA A 547 -65.02 5.60 -29.40
N HIS A 548 -64.00 4.94 -29.95
CA HIS A 548 -64.04 4.16 -31.17
C HIS A 548 -63.66 2.71 -30.86
N ARG A 549 -64.59 1.77 -31.03
CA ARG A 549 -64.39 0.34 -30.74
C ARG A 549 -63.18 -0.22 -31.47
N ILE A 550 -62.94 0.22 -32.71
CA ILE A 550 -61.79 -0.24 -33.50
C ILE A 550 -60.43 0.08 -32.83
N ALA A 551 -60.27 1.25 -32.20
CA ALA A 551 -59.05 1.61 -31.48
C ALA A 551 -58.89 0.80 -30.19
N LEU A 552 -59.99 0.58 -29.46
CA LEU A 552 -60.01 -0.21 -28.23
C LEU A 552 -59.66 -1.68 -28.49
N LEU A 553 -60.30 -2.27 -29.50
CA LEU A 553 -60.09 -3.67 -29.92
C LEU A 553 -58.68 -3.91 -30.45
N ALA A 554 -58.06 -2.92 -31.10
CA ALA A 554 -56.70 -3.03 -31.61
C ALA A 554 -55.65 -2.97 -30.48
N SER A 555 -55.90 -2.17 -29.45
CA SER A 555 -54.91 -1.83 -28.43
C SER A 555 -55.01 -2.64 -27.12
N SER A 556 -56.13 -3.33 -26.85
CA SER A 556 -56.36 -4.03 -25.58
C SER A 556 -57.18 -5.31 -25.74
N ASP A 557 -56.64 -6.42 -25.23
CA ASP A 557 -57.36 -7.69 -25.18
C ASP A 557 -58.50 -7.68 -24.15
N ALA A 558 -58.43 -6.86 -23.12
CA ALA A 558 -59.53 -6.69 -22.16
C ALA A 558 -60.76 -6.04 -22.82
N PHE A 559 -60.56 -5.00 -23.64
CA PHE A 559 -61.64 -4.42 -24.44
C PHE A 559 -62.14 -5.39 -25.52
N ARG A 560 -61.24 -6.19 -26.13
CA ARG A 560 -61.65 -7.27 -27.05
C ARG A 560 -62.55 -8.29 -26.39
N ALA A 561 -62.20 -8.75 -25.20
CA ALA A 561 -63.06 -9.63 -24.41
C ALA A 561 -64.41 -8.97 -24.08
N MET A 562 -64.42 -7.69 -23.70
CA MET A 562 -65.64 -6.94 -23.38
C MET A 562 -66.63 -6.88 -24.56
N PHE A 563 -66.13 -6.66 -25.78
CA PHE A 563 -66.99 -6.45 -26.95
C PHE A 563 -67.28 -7.71 -27.77
N ASP A 564 -66.36 -8.68 -27.82
CA ASP A 564 -66.52 -9.91 -28.62
C ASP A 564 -66.96 -11.13 -27.77
N GLY A 565 -66.76 -11.12 -26.46
CA GLY A 565 -66.90 -12.27 -25.55
C GLY A 565 -68.33 -12.67 -25.15
N GLY A 566 -69.38 -12.16 -25.80
CA GLY A 566 -70.77 -12.51 -25.47
C GLY A 566 -71.33 -11.82 -24.21
N TYR A 567 -70.69 -10.77 -23.72
CA TYR A 567 -71.14 -9.96 -22.58
C TYR A 567 -72.28 -8.98 -22.95
N ARG A 568 -72.97 -8.40 -21.95
CA ARG A 568 -74.10 -7.46 -22.13
C ARG A 568 -73.69 -6.19 -22.89
N GLU A 569 -72.42 -5.85 -22.82
CA GLU A 569 -71.75 -4.69 -23.39
C GLU A 569 -71.55 -4.82 -24.91
N LYS A 570 -71.73 -6.02 -25.48
CA LYS A 570 -71.59 -6.28 -26.92
C LYS A 570 -72.44 -5.34 -27.78
N GLU A 571 -73.69 -5.08 -27.38
CA GLU A 571 -74.61 -4.19 -28.12
C GLU A 571 -74.87 -2.85 -27.40
N ALA A 572 -74.23 -2.62 -26.24
CA ALA A 572 -74.41 -1.39 -25.48
C ALA A 572 -73.71 -0.21 -26.15
N LYS A 573 -74.43 0.91 -26.31
CA LYS A 573 -73.86 2.19 -26.76
C LYS A 573 -73.28 3.01 -25.61
N ASP A 574 -73.84 2.87 -24.42
CA ASP A 574 -73.40 3.53 -23.19
C ASP A 574 -72.88 2.47 -22.22
N ILE A 575 -71.61 2.55 -21.83
CA ILE A 575 -70.95 1.60 -20.93
C ILE A 575 -70.43 2.35 -19.70
N GLU A 576 -70.85 1.94 -18.52
CA GLU A 576 -70.38 2.52 -17.26
C GLU A 576 -69.04 1.90 -16.86
N ILE A 577 -68.05 2.74 -16.53
CA ILE A 577 -66.75 2.30 -16.04
C ILE A 577 -66.67 2.59 -14.54
N PRO A 578 -66.87 1.57 -13.67
CA PRO A 578 -66.79 1.76 -12.23
C PRO A 578 -65.34 1.80 -11.74
N ASN A 579 -65.10 2.48 -10.62
CA ASN A 579 -63.83 2.48 -9.87
C ASN A 579 -62.60 3.02 -10.61
N ILE A 580 -62.80 3.86 -11.64
CA ILE A 580 -61.73 4.60 -12.33
C ILE A 580 -62.11 6.07 -12.36
N SER A 581 -61.21 6.94 -11.91
CA SER A 581 -61.42 8.39 -11.95
C SER A 581 -61.36 8.90 -13.39
N TRP A 582 -62.04 10.02 -13.66
CA TRP A 582 -62.03 10.62 -15.00
C TRP A 582 -60.60 10.85 -15.53
N GLY A 583 -59.70 11.36 -14.70
CA GLY A 583 -58.32 11.67 -15.10
C GLY A 583 -57.53 10.43 -15.52
N VAL A 584 -57.68 9.31 -14.79
CA VAL A 584 -57.02 8.04 -15.12
C VAL A 584 -57.58 7.48 -16.42
N PHE A 585 -58.90 7.50 -16.58
CA PHE A 585 -59.56 7.02 -17.79
C PHE A 585 -59.15 7.86 -19.01
N GLU A 586 -59.07 9.18 -18.87
CA GLU A 586 -58.67 10.09 -19.94
C GLU A 586 -57.23 9.82 -20.40
N LEU A 587 -56.27 9.65 -19.49
CA LEU A 587 -54.88 9.31 -19.84
C LEU A 587 -54.75 7.93 -20.47
N MET A 588 -55.47 6.93 -19.95
CA MET A 588 -55.53 5.59 -20.52
C MET A 588 -56.06 5.63 -21.96
N MET A 589 -57.14 6.36 -22.19
CA MET A 589 -57.72 6.54 -23.52
C MET A 589 -56.80 7.34 -24.44
N ARG A 590 -56.13 8.39 -23.95
CA ARG A 590 -55.15 9.13 -24.74
C ARG A 590 -54.03 8.20 -25.22
N PHE A 591 -53.48 7.37 -24.34
CA PHE A 591 -52.47 6.36 -24.71
C PHE A 591 -52.98 5.40 -25.80
N ILE A 592 -54.21 4.91 -25.71
CA ILE A 592 -54.79 4.02 -26.75
C ILE A 592 -54.79 4.67 -28.14
N TYR A 593 -54.97 5.99 -28.20
CA TYR A 593 -55.09 6.74 -29.46
C TYR A 593 -53.76 7.26 -30.00
N THR A 594 -52.78 7.51 -29.14
CA THR A 594 -51.51 8.16 -29.51
C THR A 594 -50.28 7.27 -29.36
N GLY A 595 -50.36 6.22 -28.54
CA GLY A 595 -49.25 5.33 -28.17
C GLY A 595 -48.30 5.90 -27.13
N THR A 596 -48.55 7.11 -26.62
CA THR A 596 -47.70 7.75 -25.63
C THR A 596 -48.49 8.74 -24.77
N VAL A 597 -48.10 8.85 -23.50
CA VAL A 597 -48.68 9.77 -22.53
C VAL A 597 -47.64 10.15 -21.50
N GLU A 598 -47.70 11.39 -21.01
CA GLU A 598 -46.91 11.81 -19.85
C GLU A 598 -47.60 11.31 -18.58
N VAL A 599 -46.89 10.52 -17.80
CA VAL A 599 -47.39 9.98 -16.52
C VAL A 599 -46.76 10.78 -15.38
N THR A 600 -47.59 11.47 -14.61
CA THR A 600 -47.16 12.21 -13.43
C THR A 600 -47.17 11.31 -12.19
N SER A 601 -46.34 11.63 -11.19
CA SER A 601 -46.17 10.81 -9.97
C SER A 601 -47.49 10.60 -9.20
N ASP A 602 -48.34 11.63 -9.17
CA ASP A 602 -49.61 11.63 -8.43
C ASP A 602 -50.67 10.67 -9.01
N ILE A 603 -50.63 10.42 -10.32
CA ILE A 603 -51.60 9.53 -11.00
C ILE A 603 -51.02 8.16 -11.35
N ALA A 604 -49.70 7.99 -11.26
CA ALA A 604 -48.99 6.82 -11.78
C ALA A 604 -49.49 5.49 -11.18
N GLN A 605 -49.80 5.45 -9.88
CA GLN A 605 -50.28 4.23 -9.22
C GLN A 605 -51.68 3.83 -9.69
N ASP A 606 -52.60 4.80 -9.82
CA ASP A 606 -53.96 4.53 -10.26
C ASP A 606 -53.99 4.20 -11.76
N LEU A 607 -53.13 4.85 -12.55
CA LEU A 607 -52.94 4.54 -13.96
C LEU A 607 -52.28 3.18 -14.17
N LEU A 608 -51.34 2.76 -13.32
CA LEU A 608 -50.77 1.41 -13.34
C LEU A 608 -51.86 0.36 -13.11
N ARG A 609 -52.73 0.57 -12.12
CA ARG A 609 -53.87 -0.32 -11.82
C ARG A 609 -54.80 -0.44 -13.04
N ALA A 610 -55.14 0.67 -13.67
CA ALA A 610 -55.97 0.66 -14.88
C ALA A 610 -55.25 -0.01 -16.06
N ALA A 611 -53.96 0.28 -16.27
CA ALA A 611 -53.18 -0.32 -17.35
C ALA A 611 -53.09 -1.84 -17.21
N ASP A 612 -52.89 -2.37 -16.00
CA ASP A 612 -52.91 -3.81 -15.73
C ASP A 612 -54.31 -4.41 -15.96
N GLN A 613 -55.35 -3.78 -15.40
CA GLN A 613 -56.75 -4.23 -15.56
C GLN A 613 -57.18 -4.33 -17.02
N TYR A 614 -56.73 -3.40 -17.87
CA TYR A 614 -57.04 -3.37 -19.31
C TYR A 614 -55.95 -3.99 -20.20
N LEU A 615 -54.94 -4.66 -19.62
CA LEU A 615 -53.86 -5.35 -20.35
C LEU A 615 -53.10 -4.44 -21.34
N LEU A 616 -52.85 -3.19 -20.95
CA LEU A 616 -52.14 -2.18 -21.72
C LEU A 616 -50.65 -2.18 -21.36
N GLU A 617 -49.90 -3.18 -21.83
CA GLU A 617 -48.48 -3.38 -21.47
C GLU A 617 -47.58 -2.16 -21.72
N GLY A 618 -47.79 -1.42 -22.82
CA GLY A 618 -47.01 -0.21 -23.09
C GLY A 618 -47.26 0.91 -22.08
N LEU A 619 -48.52 1.13 -21.70
CA LEU A 619 -48.90 2.11 -20.68
C LEU A 619 -48.41 1.68 -19.30
N LYS A 620 -48.53 0.38 -19.01
CA LYS A 620 -48.05 -0.23 -17.77
C LYS A 620 -46.56 0.09 -17.57
N ARG A 621 -45.73 -0.12 -18.60
CA ARG A 621 -44.30 0.24 -18.57
C ARG A 621 -44.04 1.73 -18.34
N LEU A 622 -44.83 2.62 -18.93
CA LEU A 622 -44.70 4.07 -18.67
C LEU A 622 -45.01 4.41 -17.21
N CYS A 623 -46.02 3.76 -16.63
CA CYS A 623 -46.35 3.91 -15.21
C CYS A 623 -45.24 3.34 -14.31
N GLU A 624 -44.73 2.15 -14.64
CA GLU A 624 -43.60 1.53 -13.95
C GLU A 624 -42.36 2.42 -13.95
N TYR A 625 -42.04 3.04 -15.09
CA TYR A 625 -40.93 3.99 -15.21
C TYR A 625 -41.17 5.24 -14.34
N ALA A 626 -42.37 5.83 -14.38
CA ALA A 626 -42.70 7.00 -13.58
C ALA A 626 -42.59 6.71 -12.07
N ILE A 627 -43.14 5.58 -11.61
CA ILE A 627 -43.06 5.15 -10.20
C ILE A 627 -41.62 4.89 -9.77
N ALA A 628 -40.80 4.30 -10.66
CA ALA A 628 -39.40 4.01 -10.38
C ALA A 628 -38.54 5.27 -10.15
N GLN A 629 -38.87 6.41 -10.76
CA GLN A 629 -38.12 7.66 -10.58
C GLN A 629 -38.21 8.19 -9.14
N ASP A 630 -39.30 7.89 -8.43
CA ASP A 630 -39.54 8.33 -7.07
C ASP A 630 -39.20 7.26 -6.02
N LEU A 631 -38.48 6.19 -6.41
CA LEU A 631 -38.12 5.10 -5.51
C LEU A 631 -37.10 5.55 -4.45
N THR A 632 -37.46 5.36 -3.18
CA THR A 632 -36.66 5.70 -2.00
C THR A 632 -36.66 4.52 -1.02
N VAL A 633 -35.71 4.52 -0.08
CA VAL A 633 -35.66 3.52 1.01
C VAL A 633 -36.97 3.51 1.83
N GLU A 634 -37.59 4.69 2.02
CA GLU A 634 -38.81 4.84 2.82
C GLU A 634 -40.05 4.26 2.13
N ASN A 635 -40.20 4.49 0.81
CA ASN A 635 -41.37 4.01 0.06
C ASN A 635 -41.16 2.63 -0.59
N PHE A 636 -39.96 2.05 -0.49
CA PHE A 636 -39.60 0.79 -1.15
C PHE A 636 -40.62 -0.33 -0.92
N ALA A 637 -41.01 -0.57 0.34
CA ALA A 637 -41.93 -1.65 0.67
C ALA A 637 -43.28 -1.48 -0.04
N ASN A 638 -43.83 -0.27 -0.03
CA ASN A 638 -45.11 0.04 -0.68
C ASN A 638 -45.01 -0.08 -2.20
N VAL A 639 -43.91 0.41 -2.80
CA VAL A 639 -43.69 0.32 -4.25
C VAL A 639 -43.50 -1.14 -4.68
N TYR A 640 -42.81 -1.94 -3.88
CA TYR A 640 -42.65 -3.36 -4.17
C TYR A 640 -43.98 -4.12 -4.06
N ASP A 641 -44.77 -3.86 -3.01
CA ASP A 641 -46.11 -4.45 -2.85
C ASP A 641 -47.04 -4.05 -4.01
N LEU A 642 -46.96 -2.80 -4.46
CA LEU A 642 -47.67 -2.31 -5.65
C LEU A 642 -47.24 -3.09 -6.92
N ALA A 643 -45.93 -3.31 -7.07
CA ALA A 643 -45.39 -4.01 -8.22
C ALA A 643 -45.77 -5.50 -8.23
N GLU A 644 -45.86 -6.14 -7.07
CA GLU A 644 -46.38 -7.50 -6.93
C GLU A 644 -47.89 -7.56 -7.24
N ALA A 645 -48.69 -6.65 -6.69
CA ALA A 645 -50.14 -6.65 -6.83
C ALA A 645 -50.62 -6.49 -8.29
N TYR A 646 -49.88 -5.73 -9.10
CA TYR A 646 -50.23 -5.45 -10.49
C TYR A 646 -49.26 -6.08 -11.50
N HIS A 647 -48.56 -7.16 -11.11
CA HIS A 647 -47.66 -7.92 -11.99
C HIS A 647 -46.67 -7.03 -12.79
N ALA A 648 -46.19 -5.96 -12.15
CA ALA A 648 -45.42 -4.89 -12.79
C ALA A 648 -43.95 -5.30 -12.91
N THR A 649 -43.64 -6.04 -13.97
CA THR A 649 -42.40 -6.82 -14.07
C THR A 649 -41.15 -5.95 -14.15
N SER A 650 -41.16 -4.84 -14.88
CA SER A 650 -40.01 -3.94 -14.97
C SER A 650 -39.79 -3.21 -13.65
N LEU A 651 -40.86 -2.77 -12.97
CA LEU A 651 -40.79 -2.16 -11.65
C LEU A 651 -40.25 -3.13 -10.59
N ARG A 652 -40.64 -4.42 -10.62
CA ARG A 652 -40.07 -5.46 -9.74
C ARG A 652 -38.56 -5.62 -9.95
N HIS A 653 -38.08 -5.62 -11.20
CA HIS A 653 -36.65 -5.65 -11.49
C HIS A 653 -35.91 -4.40 -11.00
N THR A 654 -36.51 -3.23 -11.17
CA THR A 654 -35.95 -1.99 -10.62
C THR A 654 -35.86 -2.05 -9.10
N CYS A 655 -36.89 -2.58 -8.42
CA CYS A 655 -36.85 -2.79 -6.97
C CYS A 655 -35.74 -3.78 -6.56
N VAL A 656 -35.54 -4.87 -7.30
CA VAL A 656 -34.44 -5.82 -7.07
C VAL A 656 -33.08 -5.12 -7.16
N LEU A 657 -32.84 -4.37 -8.22
CA LEU A 657 -31.57 -3.64 -8.39
C LEU A 657 -31.37 -2.59 -7.29
N TYR A 658 -32.41 -1.81 -6.99
CA TYR A 658 -32.36 -0.80 -5.95
C TYR A 658 -32.08 -1.39 -4.56
N PHE A 659 -32.73 -2.52 -4.22
CA PHE A 659 -32.49 -3.22 -2.98
C PHE A 659 -31.03 -3.67 -2.83
N LEU A 660 -30.45 -4.24 -3.90
CA LEU A 660 -29.06 -4.70 -3.87
C LEU A 660 -28.08 -3.52 -3.83
N GLU A 661 -28.39 -2.40 -4.48
CA GLU A 661 -27.56 -1.19 -4.48
C GLU A 661 -27.59 -0.45 -3.14
N GLN A 662 -28.77 -0.30 -2.53
CA GLN A 662 -28.98 0.43 -1.27
C GLN A 662 -29.01 -0.49 -0.04
N HIS A 663 -28.41 -1.68 -0.13
CA HIS A 663 -28.49 -2.72 0.89
C HIS A 663 -28.11 -2.24 2.30
N GLU A 664 -27.07 -1.43 2.42
CA GLU A 664 -26.59 -0.91 3.70
C GLU A 664 -27.68 -0.12 4.44
N GLN A 665 -28.39 0.77 3.73
CA GLN A 665 -29.48 1.57 4.30
C GLN A 665 -30.72 0.70 4.57
N MET A 666 -31.06 -0.19 3.62
CA MET A 666 -32.20 -1.11 3.73
C MET A 666 -32.07 -2.08 4.91
N SER A 667 -30.85 -2.48 5.27
CA SER A 667 -30.57 -3.42 6.37
C SER A 667 -31.03 -2.90 7.75
N THR A 668 -31.23 -1.59 7.88
CA THR A 668 -31.69 -0.95 9.12
C THR A 668 -33.22 -0.94 9.28
N MET A 669 -33.97 -1.32 8.23
CA MET A 669 -35.43 -1.28 8.24
C MET A 669 -36.03 -2.37 9.15
N PRO A 670 -37.10 -2.05 9.91
CA PRO A 670 -37.78 -3.03 10.77
C PRO A 670 -38.31 -4.27 10.03
N CYS A 671 -38.68 -4.12 8.76
CA CYS A 671 -39.23 -5.17 7.91
C CYS A 671 -38.18 -5.90 7.05
N TYR A 672 -36.88 -5.63 7.24
CA TYR A 672 -35.81 -6.15 6.38
C TYR A 672 -35.83 -7.69 6.25
N SER A 673 -36.01 -8.43 7.34
CA SER A 673 -36.04 -9.91 7.31
C SER A 673 -37.17 -10.45 6.42
N SER A 674 -38.39 -9.96 6.62
CA SER A 674 -39.54 -10.33 5.78
C SER A 674 -39.36 -9.90 4.32
N LEU A 675 -38.69 -8.78 4.09
CA LEU A 675 -38.45 -8.26 2.76
C LEU A 675 -37.45 -9.12 1.99
N VAL A 676 -36.36 -9.55 2.64
CA VAL A 676 -35.35 -10.46 2.07
C VAL A 676 -35.98 -11.79 1.67
N GLU A 677 -36.85 -12.35 2.51
CA GLU A 677 -37.53 -13.63 2.21
C GLU A 677 -38.37 -13.57 0.93
N ARG A 678 -39.03 -12.42 0.66
CA ARG A 678 -39.79 -12.17 -0.57
C ARG A 678 -38.90 -11.84 -1.77
N LEU A 679 -37.83 -11.07 -1.57
CA LEU A 679 -36.95 -10.61 -2.64
C LEU A 679 -35.99 -11.69 -3.14
N VAL A 680 -35.51 -12.60 -2.29
CA VAL A 680 -34.54 -13.63 -2.71
C VAL A 680 -35.04 -14.49 -3.90
N PRO A 681 -36.28 -15.00 -3.90
CA PRO A 681 -36.87 -15.65 -5.08
C PRO A 681 -36.88 -14.78 -6.33
N GLU A 682 -37.16 -13.48 -6.20
CA GLU A 682 -37.19 -12.54 -7.33
C GLU A 682 -35.81 -12.18 -7.86
N ILE A 683 -34.83 -11.99 -6.97
CA ILE A 683 -33.43 -11.80 -7.33
C ILE A 683 -32.95 -13.03 -8.12
N ARG A 684 -33.33 -14.24 -7.66
CA ARG A 684 -33.03 -15.49 -8.35
C ARG A 684 -33.63 -15.47 -9.76
N ASP A 685 -34.93 -15.26 -9.91
CA ASP A 685 -35.60 -15.30 -11.22
C ASP A 685 -35.03 -14.25 -12.19
N TYR A 686 -34.85 -13.03 -11.71
CA TYR A 686 -34.24 -11.95 -12.48
C TYR A 686 -32.85 -12.33 -12.99
N LEU A 687 -31.96 -12.80 -12.11
CA LEU A 687 -30.61 -13.21 -12.50
C LEU A 687 -30.62 -14.42 -13.43
N PHE A 688 -31.49 -15.41 -13.21
CA PHE A 688 -31.66 -16.54 -14.12
C PHE A 688 -32.08 -16.10 -15.52
N ARG A 689 -32.93 -15.08 -15.63
CA ARG A 689 -33.41 -14.55 -16.92
C ARG A 689 -32.31 -13.82 -17.68
N ILE A 690 -31.56 -12.94 -17.01
CA ILE A 690 -30.53 -12.13 -17.68
C ILE A 690 -29.25 -12.92 -17.99
N LEU A 691 -28.97 -13.99 -17.24
CA LEU A 691 -27.80 -14.86 -17.47
C LEU A 691 -28.07 -15.99 -18.48
N ARG A 692 -29.31 -16.11 -18.99
CA ARG A 692 -29.64 -17.03 -20.10
C ARG A 692 -29.51 -16.30 -21.44
N PRO A 693 -28.99 -16.97 -22.49
CA PRO A 693 -29.00 -16.38 -23.82
C PRO A 693 -30.44 -16.16 -24.29
N GLN A 694 -30.73 -14.96 -24.80
CA GLN A 694 -31.93 -14.71 -25.60
C GLN A 694 -31.91 -15.66 -26.81
N PRO A 695 -33.03 -16.31 -27.17
CA PRO A 695 -33.08 -17.04 -28.43
C PRO A 695 -32.80 -16.05 -29.56
N HIS A 696 -31.74 -16.29 -30.33
CA HIS A 696 -31.57 -15.63 -31.63
C HIS A 696 -32.85 -15.90 -32.43
N VAL A 697 -33.69 -14.89 -32.58
CA VAL A 697 -34.72 -14.90 -33.62
C VAL A 697 -33.96 -14.70 -34.93
N PRO A 698 -33.87 -15.72 -35.80
CA PRO A 698 -33.27 -15.51 -37.12
C PRO A 698 -34.09 -14.43 -37.81
N ALA A 699 -33.42 -13.38 -38.30
CA ALA A 699 -34.05 -12.39 -39.16
C ALA A 699 -34.68 -13.12 -40.34
N GLN A 700 -36.02 -13.12 -40.40
CA GLN A 700 -36.79 -13.58 -41.55
C GLN A 700 -36.84 -12.46 -42.60
#